data_AF-A0A8C7XRT8-F1
#
_entry.id   AF-A0A8C7XRT8-F1
#
_cell.length_a   1.000
_cell.length_b   1.000
_cell.length_c   1.000
_cell.angle_alpha   90.00
_cell.angle_beta   90.00
_cell.angle_gamma   90.00
#
_symmetry.space_group_name_H-M   'P 1'
#
loop_
_entity.id
_entity.type
_entity.pdbx_description
1 polymer ?
#
loop_
_entity_poly.entity_id
_entity_poly.type
_entity_poly.pdbx_seq_one_letter_code
_entity_poly.pdbx_strand_id
1 'polypeptide(L)'
;MERAHSRLQSELQCFKSSNQSQENQREGLLQVEQLQKKIDQLTAELSGLQTSYNTLREELTSERMQTTELQTRLRTTAQEKLEAEEQRSRLEQETQSLQKQLLWHQDLLSPTRETVSGSNKLHTAAIKDGDWDQLSALKQELTFLQSKVWEEQQKTSQQQMLLEAQLSEAQARIKSQDSVLSQKAEEAKQMKQDLQRAQSLFTSAERELRYEKEKNMDLKRHNALLDQEKLKISAELKQAQLKLVQVEQKVSSQTAEIECQQQKIRELELELARTSTNYRASSSLQEDLQAERARLIAADKKVLELQQQLKNVQHQLRVEEARASESSRLERDSRDLSDNLSALRAQQQEQHIARKLLEQREEELQQQVRSLRLKEASLSRTNTELSHRVQQLDIRLSISETELSKTREEVKESQKSSQKLQEELLVSQQECERLQAELQQVLLQLDANIRKYNEKQTQNKTKLRQAKQVFLKTTAQRDSTIQKLENDLALANSLSFKEKERIQTVVAENEKLLEDKRELLRRISEAEEMGSKGMRTASTVQHRVNILEVENRQLHERIMKLSSQVGSLERALRNVETFYSLENIKKIFPSDGLSDVCTVTPVHTSVLSLTSGSCDHMGILDAICRSKSMLMNGTGASVSTQPPSEQGYLNLASPLVPPAAAKDAAESSTHSDQV
;
A
#
# COMPACT_ATOMS: atom_id res chain seq x y z
N MET A 1 22.84 -23.09 67.78
CA MET A 1 21.47 -22.64 68.11
C MET A 1 20.68 -22.27 66.87
N GLU A 2 21.26 -21.60 65.85
CA GLU A 2 20.46 -21.17 64.67
C GLU A 2 19.69 -22.32 64.02
N ARG A 3 20.27 -23.52 63.85
CA ARG A 3 19.53 -24.67 63.28
C ARG A 3 18.25 -25.04 64.05
N ALA A 4 18.19 -24.80 65.37
CA ALA A 4 16.98 -25.02 66.16
C ALA A 4 15.99 -23.85 65.98
N HIS A 5 16.49 -22.61 65.96
CA HIS A 5 15.71 -21.42 65.62
C HIS A 5 15.10 -21.52 64.21
N SER A 6 15.86 -21.97 63.21
CA SER A 6 15.42 -22.14 61.82
C SER A 6 14.51 -23.35 61.63
N ARG A 7 14.69 -24.45 62.39
CA ARG A 7 13.74 -25.56 62.42
C ARG A 7 12.40 -25.12 63.01
N LEU A 8 12.40 -24.54 64.21
CA LEU A 8 11.19 -23.98 64.82
C LEU A 8 10.54 -22.91 63.92
N GLN A 9 11.32 -22.07 63.24
CA GLN A 9 10.81 -21.08 62.29
C GLN A 9 10.20 -21.72 61.04
N SER A 10 10.81 -22.78 60.50
CA SER A 10 10.28 -23.52 59.34
C SER A 10 9.06 -24.35 59.71
N GLU A 11 9.08 -25.03 60.86
CA GLU A 11 7.96 -25.79 61.42
C GLU A 11 6.77 -24.85 61.72
N LEU A 12 7.02 -23.68 62.31
CA LEU A 12 5.99 -22.66 62.56
C LEU A 12 5.52 -21.97 61.27
N GLN A 13 6.35 -21.91 60.22
CA GLN A 13 5.95 -21.47 58.88
C GLN A 13 5.12 -22.53 58.13
N CYS A 14 5.42 -23.82 58.31
CA CYS A 14 4.57 -24.94 57.87
C CYS A 14 3.25 -24.98 58.65
N PHE A 15 3.25 -24.74 59.96
CA PHE A 15 2.01 -24.57 60.74
C PHE A 15 1.21 -23.35 60.30
N LYS A 16 1.85 -22.21 60.01
CA LYS A 16 1.17 -21.03 59.47
C LYS A 16 0.55 -21.29 58.10
N SER A 17 1.29 -21.90 57.16
CA SER A 17 0.76 -22.21 55.83
C SER A 17 -0.29 -23.34 55.86
N SER A 18 -0.17 -24.31 56.76
CA SER A 18 -1.20 -25.32 57.01
C SER A 18 -2.46 -24.70 57.61
N ASN A 19 -2.34 -23.85 58.63
CA ASN A 19 -3.46 -23.12 59.22
C ASN A 19 -4.12 -22.20 58.18
N GLN A 20 -3.33 -21.44 57.42
CA GLN A 20 -3.86 -20.53 56.39
C GLN A 20 -4.50 -21.31 55.22
N SER A 21 -3.99 -22.50 54.88
CA SER A 21 -4.65 -23.40 53.93
C SER A 21 -5.98 -23.93 54.49
N GLN A 22 -6.03 -24.33 55.77
CA GLN A 22 -7.25 -24.77 56.44
C GLN A 22 -8.26 -23.61 56.63
N GLU A 23 -7.78 -22.39 56.84
CA GLU A 23 -8.57 -21.17 56.95
C GLU A 23 -9.16 -20.77 55.60
N ASN A 24 -8.34 -20.75 54.54
CA ASN A 24 -8.81 -20.61 53.15
C ASN A 24 -9.82 -21.71 52.76
N GLN A 25 -9.65 -22.95 53.25
CA GLN A 25 -10.63 -24.03 53.06
C GLN A 25 -11.94 -23.78 53.83
N ARG A 26 -11.87 -23.25 55.06
CA ARG A 26 -13.06 -22.85 55.82
C ARG A 26 -13.78 -21.66 55.17
N GLU A 27 -13.05 -20.66 54.71
CA GLU A 27 -13.60 -19.54 53.96
C GLU A 27 -14.21 -20.01 52.64
N GLY A 28 -13.54 -20.92 51.91
CA GLY A 28 -14.08 -21.53 50.70
C GLY A 28 -15.37 -22.33 50.96
N LEU A 29 -15.42 -23.11 52.03
CA LEU A 29 -16.63 -23.82 52.46
C LEU A 29 -17.75 -22.86 52.87
N LEU A 30 -17.44 -21.78 53.60
CA LEU A 30 -18.40 -20.74 53.97
C LEU A 30 -18.90 -19.95 52.76
N GLN A 31 -18.06 -19.69 51.77
CA GLN A 31 -18.44 -19.08 50.49
C GLN A 31 -19.35 -20.01 49.68
N VAL A 32 -19.03 -21.32 49.63
CA VAL A 32 -19.91 -22.34 49.02
C VAL A 32 -21.25 -22.44 49.77
N GLU A 33 -21.26 -22.40 51.10
CA GLU A 33 -22.49 -22.42 51.90
C GLU A 33 -23.33 -21.13 51.71
N GLN A 34 -22.70 -19.96 51.58
CA GLN A 34 -23.36 -18.71 51.25
C GLN A 34 -23.92 -18.70 49.82
N LEU A 35 -23.20 -19.27 48.85
CA LEU A 35 -23.67 -19.43 47.47
C LEU A 35 -24.82 -20.45 47.40
N GLN A 36 -24.74 -21.55 48.14
CA GLN A 36 -25.82 -22.53 48.24
C GLN A 36 -27.08 -21.88 48.83
N LYS A 37 -26.97 -21.16 49.95
CA LYS A 37 -28.11 -20.42 50.54
C LYS A 37 -28.72 -19.39 49.58
N LYS A 38 -27.91 -18.74 48.73
CA LYS A 38 -28.41 -17.85 47.66
C LYS A 38 -29.11 -18.62 46.53
N ILE A 39 -28.59 -19.78 46.14
CA ILE A 39 -29.22 -20.67 45.16
C ILE A 39 -30.56 -21.20 45.70
N ASP A 40 -30.60 -21.64 46.96
CA ASP A 40 -31.80 -22.14 47.63
C ASP A 40 -32.86 -21.03 47.75
N GLN A 41 -32.45 -19.82 48.15
CA GLN A 41 -33.33 -18.64 48.20
C GLN A 41 -33.89 -18.28 46.82
N LEU A 42 -33.02 -18.15 45.79
CA LEU A 42 -33.46 -17.84 44.43
C LEU A 42 -34.35 -18.95 43.84
N THR A 43 -34.11 -20.21 44.20
CA THR A 43 -34.97 -21.34 43.81
C THR A 43 -36.34 -21.26 44.48
N ALA A 44 -36.39 -20.88 45.77
CA ALA A 44 -37.64 -20.63 46.48
C ALA A 44 -38.41 -19.45 45.86
N GLU A 45 -37.74 -18.32 45.61
CA GLU A 45 -38.33 -17.13 44.97
C GLU A 45 -38.85 -17.43 43.56
N LEU A 46 -38.10 -18.18 42.74
CA LEU A 46 -38.57 -18.65 41.43
C LEU A 46 -39.77 -19.59 41.54
N SER A 47 -39.83 -20.48 42.54
CA SER A 47 -40.99 -21.34 42.76
C SER A 47 -42.23 -20.56 43.23
N GLY A 48 -42.05 -19.49 44.02
CA GLY A 48 -43.11 -18.56 44.42
C GLY A 48 -43.64 -17.70 43.25
N LEU A 49 -42.74 -17.25 42.37
CA LEU A 49 -43.11 -16.56 41.13
C LEU A 49 -43.81 -17.50 40.14
N GLN A 50 -43.37 -18.76 40.02
CA GLN A 50 -44.00 -19.74 39.14
C GLN A 50 -45.38 -20.18 39.64
N THR A 51 -45.58 -20.32 40.96
CA THR A 51 -46.90 -20.61 41.53
C THR A 51 -47.87 -19.44 41.38
N SER A 52 -47.45 -18.22 41.74
CA SER A 52 -48.30 -17.01 41.57
C SER A 52 -48.62 -16.72 40.09
N TYR A 53 -47.69 -16.96 39.16
CA TYR A 53 -47.97 -16.90 37.72
C TYR A 53 -49.04 -17.92 37.28
N ASN A 54 -48.99 -19.15 37.79
CA ASN A 54 -50.01 -20.17 37.48
C ASN A 54 -51.38 -19.76 38.04
N THR A 55 -51.45 -19.27 39.29
CA THR A 55 -52.71 -18.78 39.89
C THR A 55 -53.31 -17.62 39.07
N LEU A 56 -52.52 -16.60 38.74
CA LEU A 56 -52.98 -15.48 37.90
C LEU A 56 -53.43 -15.92 36.50
N ARG A 57 -52.79 -16.96 35.94
CA ARG A 57 -53.19 -17.55 34.66
C ARG A 57 -54.52 -18.31 34.77
N GLU A 58 -54.74 -19.03 35.86
CA GLU A 58 -56.00 -19.75 36.14
C GLU A 58 -57.15 -18.76 36.39
N GLU A 59 -56.93 -17.71 37.18
CA GLU A 59 -57.86 -16.58 37.37
C GLU A 59 -58.21 -15.91 36.03
N LEU A 60 -57.21 -15.60 35.19
CA LEU A 60 -57.44 -15.03 33.87
C LEU A 60 -58.24 -15.95 32.95
N THR A 61 -58.11 -17.29 33.07
CA THR A 61 -58.98 -18.22 32.36
C THR A 61 -60.39 -18.28 32.95
N SER A 62 -60.55 -18.19 34.27
CA SER A 62 -61.85 -18.12 34.93
C SER A 62 -62.64 -16.88 34.50
N GLU A 63 -62.02 -15.69 34.54
CA GLU A 63 -62.65 -14.44 34.09
C GLU A 63 -62.99 -14.45 32.59
N ARG A 64 -62.19 -15.12 31.75
CA ARG A 64 -62.51 -15.32 30.34
C ARG A 64 -63.73 -16.25 30.15
N MET A 65 -63.84 -17.32 30.94
CA MET A 65 -65.04 -18.18 30.90
C MET A 65 -66.28 -17.41 31.38
N GLN A 66 -66.20 -16.73 32.54
CA GLN A 66 -67.30 -15.92 33.07
C GLN A 66 -67.76 -14.82 32.10
N THR A 67 -66.83 -14.09 31.47
CA THR A 67 -67.18 -13.07 30.48
C THR A 67 -67.82 -13.67 29.21
N THR A 68 -67.41 -14.85 28.74
CA THR A 68 -68.14 -15.54 27.66
C THR A 68 -69.54 -16.00 28.09
N GLU A 69 -69.72 -16.44 29.34
CA GLU A 69 -71.04 -16.84 29.86
C GLU A 69 -71.96 -15.63 30.05
N LEU A 70 -71.43 -14.49 30.51
CA LEU A 70 -72.20 -13.24 30.57
C LEU A 70 -72.57 -12.73 29.17
N GLN A 71 -71.72 -12.93 28.16
CA GLN A 71 -72.07 -12.62 26.75
C GLN A 71 -73.15 -13.54 26.19
N THR A 72 -73.14 -14.85 26.48
CA THR A 72 -74.23 -15.75 26.04
C THR A 72 -75.54 -15.44 26.75
N ARG A 73 -75.51 -15.22 28.07
CA ARG A 73 -76.69 -14.79 28.86
C ARG A 73 -77.26 -13.45 28.37
N LEU A 74 -76.42 -12.46 28.07
CA LEU A 74 -76.89 -11.19 27.46
C LEU A 74 -77.56 -11.43 26.10
N ARG A 75 -77.02 -12.34 25.28
CA ARG A 75 -77.59 -12.66 23.97
C ARG A 75 -78.93 -13.38 24.08
N THR A 76 -79.10 -14.31 25.01
CA THR A 76 -80.40 -14.98 25.23
C THR A 76 -81.44 -14.00 25.80
N THR A 77 -81.10 -13.19 26.80
CA THR A 77 -82.04 -12.21 27.38
C THR A 77 -82.42 -11.10 26.38
N ALA A 78 -81.55 -10.76 25.42
CA ALA A 78 -81.89 -9.87 24.31
C ALA A 78 -82.89 -10.52 23.32
N GLN A 79 -82.70 -11.81 23.01
CA GLN A 79 -83.61 -12.60 22.17
C GLN A 79 -85.01 -12.72 22.83
N GLU A 80 -85.05 -13.13 24.10
CA GLU A 80 -86.26 -13.25 24.92
C GLU A 80 -87.05 -11.93 24.99
N LYS A 81 -86.36 -10.79 25.10
CA LYS A 81 -87.01 -9.47 25.10
C LYS A 81 -87.61 -9.10 23.75
N LEU A 82 -86.96 -9.45 22.64
CA LEU A 82 -87.49 -9.20 21.30
C LEU A 82 -88.80 -9.98 21.10
N GLU A 83 -88.81 -11.25 21.50
CA GLU A 83 -89.99 -12.13 21.44
C GLU A 83 -91.11 -11.62 22.38
N ALA A 84 -90.78 -11.16 23.59
CA ALA A 84 -91.76 -10.57 24.50
C ALA A 84 -92.36 -9.24 23.99
N GLU A 85 -91.59 -8.42 23.28
CA GLU A 85 -92.04 -7.16 22.70
C GLU A 85 -92.92 -7.37 21.46
N GLU A 86 -92.67 -8.42 20.67
CA GLU A 86 -93.63 -8.91 19.66
C GLU A 86 -94.95 -9.35 20.30
N GLN A 87 -94.93 -10.13 21.39
CA GLN A 87 -96.16 -10.57 22.06
C GLN A 87 -96.93 -9.40 22.65
N ARG A 88 -96.24 -8.44 23.28
CA ARG A 88 -96.84 -7.19 23.76
C ARG A 88 -97.53 -6.41 22.63
N SER A 89 -96.88 -6.31 21.47
CA SER A 89 -97.44 -5.62 20.30
C SER A 89 -98.74 -6.25 19.80
N ARG A 90 -98.87 -7.59 19.90
CA ARG A 90 -100.11 -8.33 19.56
C ARG A 90 -101.23 -8.02 20.56
N LEU A 91 -100.94 -8.11 21.86
CA LEU A 91 -101.90 -7.81 22.94
C LEU A 91 -102.37 -6.35 22.94
N GLU A 92 -101.51 -5.42 22.54
CA GLU A 92 -101.87 -3.99 22.44
C GLU A 92 -102.83 -3.74 21.26
N GLN A 93 -102.70 -4.47 20.15
CA GLN A 93 -103.68 -4.45 19.05
C GLN A 93 -105.04 -5.04 19.47
N GLU A 94 -105.06 -6.15 20.22
CA GLU A 94 -106.31 -6.69 20.79
C GLU A 94 -106.97 -5.71 21.77
N THR A 95 -106.18 -5.06 22.62
CA THR A 95 -106.67 -4.05 23.57
C THR A 95 -107.32 -2.86 22.86
N GLN A 96 -106.71 -2.36 21.78
CA GLN A 96 -107.29 -1.30 20.94
C GLN A 96 -108.56 -1.74 20.19
N SER A 97 -108.73 -3.03 19.91
CA SER A 97 -109.97 -3.58 19.35
C SER A 97 -111.10 -3.57 20.38
N LEU A 98 -110.83 -4.05 21.60
CA LEU A 98 -111.80 -4.09 22.70
C LEU A 98 -112.23 -2.69 23.16
N GLN A 99 -111.33 -1.71 23.20
CA GLN A 99 -111.69 -0.32 23.51
C GLN A 99 -112.69 0.28 22.52
N LYS A 100 -112.62 -0.09 21.23
CA LYS A 100 -113.58 0.37 20.21
C LYS A 100 -114.97 -0.26 20.38
N GLN A 101 -115.06 -1.50 20.86
CA GLN A 101 -116.35 -2.11 21.22
C GLN A 101 -116.97 -1.46 22.46
N LEU A 102 -116.16 -1.13 23.47
CA LEU A 102 -116.65 -0.54 24.72
C LEU A 102 -117.22 0.88 24.49
N LEU A 103 -116.57 1.68 23.65
CA LEU A 103 -117.04 3.02 23.29
C LEU A 103 -118.41 3.00 22.59
N TRP A 104 -118.68 1.97 21.76
CA TRP A 104 -119.94 1.84 21.01
C TRP A 104 -121.18 1.62 21.92
N HIS A 105 -120.98 1.11 23.14
CA HIS A 105 -122.07 0.77 24.06
C HIS A 105 -122.52 1.93 24.99
N GLN A 106 -121.91 3.13 24.93
CA GLN A 106 -122.05 4.15 25.99
C GLN A 106 -123.00 5.35 25.70
N ASP A 107 -123.67 5.43 24.54
CA ASP A 107 -124.21 6.72 23.99
C ASP A 107 -125.79 6.98 23.95
N LEU A 108 -126.71 6.55 24.89
CA LEU A 108 -128.27 6.60 24.75
C LEU A 108 -129.31 6.69 26.09
N LEU A 109 -130.36 7.66 26.36
CA LEU A 109 -131.94 7.63 26.93
C LEU A 109 -132.84 8.19 28.38
N SER A 110 -134.33 8.25 28.78
CA SER A 110 -135.43 8.61 30.15
C SER A 110 -137.26 8.82 30.47
N PRO A 111 -138.20 8.93 31.71
CA PRO A 111 -139.90 8.97 32.16
C PRO A 111 -141.01 9.58 33.54
N THR A 112 -142.52 9.63 33.88
CA THR A 112 -143.65 9.84 35.25
C THR A 112 -145.38 10.40 35.59
N ARG A 113 -146.47 10.24 36.70
CA ARG A 113 -147.93 11.02 37.37
C ARG A 113 -149.47 10.63 38.35
N GLU A 114 -150.51 11.48 39.08
CA GLU A 114 -152.16 11.76 39.75
C GLU A 114 -153.37 11.24 41.03
N THR A 115 -154.72 11.54 41.76
CA THR A 115 -156.12 12.44 42.38
C THR A 115 -157.57 11.93 43.41
N VAL A 116 -158.89 12.29 44.14
CA VAL A 116 -160.13 13.25 44.97
C VAL A 116 -161.72 12.85 45.84
N SER A 117 -162.78 13.57 46.71
CA SER A 117 -164.35 13.27 47.46
C SER A 117 -165.60 14.17 48.49
N GLY A 118 -166.98 13.88 49.10
CA GLY A 118 -168.21 14.63 50.14
C GLY A 118 -169.91 14.30 50.78
N SER A 119 -170.89 14.94 51.78
CA SER A 119 -172.54 14.76 52.39
C SER A 119 -173.55 15.60 53.68
N ASN A 120 -174.90 15.71 54.44
CA ASN A 120 -176.60 15.47 54.83
C ASN A 120 -177.73 16.14 56.15
N LYS A 121 -179.23 16.10 56.51
CA LYS A 121 -180.34 16.59 57.80
C LYS A 121 -182.15 16.65 58.14
N LEU A 122 -183.08 16.82 59.36
CA LEU A 122 -184.77 17.13 59.75
C LEU A 122 -185.83 17.23 61.26
N HIS A 123 -187.29 17.63 61.59
CA HIS A 123 -188.45 17.58 62.92
C HIS A 123 -190.12 18.26 63.33
N THR A 124 -191.22 18.02 64.37
CA THR A 124 -192.72 18.77 64.98
C THR A 124 -194.10 18.29 66.10
N ALA A 125 -195.24 19.00 66.86
CA ALA A 125 -196.69 18.63 67.80
C ALA A 125 -198.02 19.55 68.70
N ALA A 126 -199.37 19.20 69.36
CA ALA A 126 -200.64 19.92 70.34
C ALA A 126 -202.24 19.33 71.03
N ILE A 127 -203.52 19.64 71.84
CA ILE A 127 -204.54 20.44 73.02
C ILE A 127 -206.31 20.19 73.53
N LYS A 128 -207.20 20.51 74.74
CA LYS A 128 -208.92 20.57 75.21
C LYS A 128 -209.89 20.95 76.71
N ASP A 129 -211.37 20.93 77.05
CA ASP A 129 -212.58 21.47 78.22
C ASP A 129 -214.21 20.85 78.77
N GLY A 130 -215.46 21.04 79.66
CA GLY A 130 -216.54 21.73 80.86
C GLY A 130 -218.21 21.21 81.43
N ASP A 131 -219.45 21.45 82.32
CA ASP A 131 -220.48 22.15 83.57
C ASP A 131 -222.14 21.62 84.21
N TRP A 132 -223.38 21.86 85.11
CA TRP A 132 -224.50 22.59 86.27
C TRP A 132 -226.02 21.91 87.06
N ASP A 133 -227.27 22.14 87.95
CA ASP A 133 -228.30 22.82 89.20
C ASP A 133 -229.98 22.34 89.78
N GLN A 134 -231.22 22.54 90.71
CA GLN A 134 -232.24 23.16 92.01
C GLN A 134 -233.87 22.67 92.73
N LEU A 135 -234.76 23.09 93.92
CA LEU A 135 -236.41 22.88 94.51
C LEU A 135 -237.39 23.22 96.05
N SER A 136 -238.87 23.16 96.47
CA SER A 136 -239.89 23.39 97.89
C SER A 136 -241.68 23.26 98.23
N ALA A 137 -242.86 23.38 99.23
CA ALA A 137 -243.68 23.50 100.77
C ALA A 137 -245.46 23.59 101.29
N LEU A 138 -246.28 23.52 102.59
CA LEU A 138 -247.95 23.67 103.14
C LEU A 138 -248.89 23.68 104.73
N LYS A 139 -250.36 23.78 105.18
CA LYS A 139 -251.33 23.90 106.66
C LYS A 139 -253.10 23.91 107.17
N GLN A 140 -253.90 23.77 108.48
CA GLN A 140 -255.42 24.30 109.24
C GLN A 140 -256.76 23.63 110.33
N GLU A 141 -257.80 24.19 111.31
CA GLU A 141 -259.21 23.66 112.24
C GLU A 141 -260.41 24.37 113.47
N LEU A 142 -261.75 23.96 114.14
CA LEU A 142 -262.86 24.48 115.43
C LEU A 142 -264.56 24.05 116.06
N THR A 143 -265.38 24.23 117.36
CA THR A 143 -267.07 24.25 117.94
C THR A 143 -268.01 24.15 119.54
N PHE A 144 -269.46 24.40 120.03
CA PHE A 144 -270.46 24.24 121.49
C PHE A 144 -272.23 24.49 122.01
N LEU A 145 -273.09 24.30 123.29
CA LEU A 145 -274.77 24.48 123.85
C LEU A 145 -275.71 24.47 125.47
N GLN A 146 -277.18 24.60 125.92
CA GLN A 146 -278.15 24.70 127.41
C GLN A 146 -279.91 24.41 127.97
N SER A 147 -280.84 24.86 129.12
CA SER A 147 -282.33 24.33 129.91
C SER A 147 -283.76 24.95 130.97
N LYS A 148 -284.81 24.39 131.98
CA LYS A 148 -286.27 24.74 132.80
C LYS A 148 -286.80 24.62 134.42
N VAL A 149 -287.35 25.72 135.03
CA VAL A 149 -287.57 26.17 136.49
C VAL A 149 -287.24 25.35 137.78
N TRP A 150 -288.19 24.82 138.60
CA TRP A 150 -287.88 24.44 140.02
C TRP A 150 -286.85 23.31 140.14
N GLU A 151 -286.99 22.28 139.30
CA GLU A 151 -286.04 21.16 139.25
C GLU A 151 -284.67 21.61 138.68
N GLU A 152 -284.63 22.58 137.75
CA GLU A 152 -283.36 23.23 137.38
C GLU A 152 -282.72 23.87 138.59
N GLN A 153 -283.48 24.46 139.53
CA GLN A 153 -282.88 25.19 140.65
C GLN A 153 -282.14 24.25 141.62
N GLN A 154 -282.67 23.04 141.88
CA GLN A 154 -281.94 21.97 142.59
C GLN A 154 -280.76 21.44 141.76
N LYS A 155 -280.95 21.20 140.44
CA LYS A 155 -279.88 20.77 139.52
C LYS A 155 -278.75 21.80 139.39
N THR A 156 -279.05 23.09 139.47
CA THR A 156 -278.09 24.21 139.40
C THR A 156 -277.11 24.11 140.56
N SER A 157 -277.60 23.82 141.77
CA SER A 157 -276.73 23.67 142.95
C SER A 157 -275.76 22.49 142.83
N GLN A 158 -276.16 21.38 142.18
CA GLN A 158 -275.23 20.26 141.92
C GLN A 158 -274.24 20.58 140.79
N GLN A 159 -274.67 21.29 139.74
CA GLN A 159 -273.78 21.70 138.64
C GLN A 159 -272.70 22.69 139.10
N GLN A 160 -273.02 23.59 140.04
CA GLN A 160 -272.05 24.57 140.56
C GLN A 160 -270.87 23.87 141.27
N MET A 161 -271.13 22.86 142.10
CA MET A 161 -270.11 22.05 142.77
C MET A 161 -269.20 21.30 141.76
N LEU A 162 -269.75 20.84 140.63
CA LEU A 162 -269.00 20.06 139.64
C LEU A 162 -267.99 20.91 138.86
N LEU A 163 -268.35 22.16 138.53
CA LEU A 163 -267.47 23.11 137.82
C LEU A 163 -266.29 23.55 138.68
N GLU A 164 -266.52 23.76 139.98
CA GLU A 164 -265.49 24.20 140.92
C GLU A 164 -264.40 23.11 141.11
N ALA A 165 -264.79 21.84 141.10
CA ALA A 165 -263.86 20.72 141.08
C ALA A 165 -263.00 20.67 139.80
N GLN A 166 -263.58 20.84 138.61
CA GLN A 166 -262.84 20.80 137.34
C GLN A 166 -261.82 21.95 137.20
N LEU A 167 -262.15 23.15 137.70
CA LEU A 167 -261.20 24.27 137.76
C LEU A 167 -259.96 23.93 138.60
N SER A 168 -260.13 23.24 139.73
CA SER A 168 -259.01 22.86 140.60
C SER A 168 -258.02 21.91 139.91
N GLU A 169 -258.50 20.95 139.12
CA GLU A 169 -257.64 20.00 138.41
C GLU A 169 -256.90 20.65 137.25
N ALA A 170 -257.58 21.50 136.47
CA ALA A 170 -256.96 22.27 135.40
C ALA A 170 -255.80 23.15 135.94
N GLN A 171 -256.02 23.80 137.08
CA GLN A 171 -255.02 24.67 137.71
C GLN A 171 -253.84 23.91 138.33
N ALA A 172 -254.02 22.63 138.70
CA ALA A 172 -252.93 21.74 139.12
C ALA A 172 -252.04 21.31 137.94
N ARG A 173 -252.64 20.98 136.79
CA ARG A 173 -251.90 20.53 135.59
C ARG A 173 -251.00 21.62 135.00
N ILE A 174 -251.44 22.88 134.99
CA ILE A 174 -250.63 24.01 134.48
C ILE A 174 -249.32 24.13 135.28
N LYS A 175 -249.40 24.09 136.63
CA LYS A 175 -248.23 24.22 137.52
C LYS A 175 -247.19 23.11 137.35
N SER A 176 -247.57 21.93 136.84
CA SER A 176 -246.59 20.87 136.55
C SER A 176 -245.82 21.08 135.25
N GLN A 177 -246.42 21.74 134.25
CA GLN A 177 -245.73 22.08 132.99
C GLN A 177 -244.66 23.17 133.19
N ASP A 178 -244.95 24.21 133.97
CA ASP A 178 -244.00 25.30 134.25
C ASP A 178 -242.69 24.78 134.89
N SER A 179 -242.81 23.78 135.78
CA SER A 179 -241.67 23.10 136.41
C SER A 179 -240.72 22.45 135.39
N VAL A 180 -241.28 21.70 134.43
CA VAL A 180 -240.52 21.00 133.38
C VAL A 180 -239.83 21.97 132.42
N LEU A 181 -240.51 23.08 132.08
CA LEU A 181 -239.93 24.13 131.24
C LEU A 181 -238.75 24.82 131.93
N SER A 182 -238.84 25.07 133.24
CA SER A 182 -237.73 25.63 134.02
C SER A 182 -236.49 24.73 134.01
N GLN A 183 -236.66 23.40 134.16
CA GLN A 183 -235.54 22.46 134.12
C GLN A 183 -234.83 22.45 132.75
N LYS A 184 -235.58 22.55 131.65
CA LYS A 184 -235.03 22.56 130.29
C LYS A 184 -234.25 23.84 129.96
N ALA A 185 -234.56 24.97 130.58
CA ALA A 185 -233.81 26.21 130.39
C ALA A 185 -232.37 26.14 130.93
N GLU A 186 -232.15 25.43 132.04
CA GLU A 186 -230.85 25.39 132.72
C GLU A 186 -229.89 24.36 132.07
N GLU A 187 -230.40 23.23 131.57
CA GLU A 187 -229.63 22.30 130.72
C GLU A 187 -229.02 23.02 129.49
N ALA A 188 -229.79 23.92 128.87
CA ALA A 188 -229.36 24.68 127.69
C ALA A 188 -228.23 25.68 127.99
N LYS A 189 -228.14 26.22 129.22
CA LYS A 189 -227.00 27.04 129.66
C LYS A 189 -225.73 26.20 129.80
N GLN A 190 -225.85 25.01 130.39
CA GLN A 190 -224.71 24.12 130.66
C GLN A 190 -223.98 23.73 129.37
N MET A 191 -224.74 23.22 128.39
CA MET A 191 -224.23 22.86 127.04
C MET A 191 -223.47 24.01 126.36
N LYS A 192 -223.91 25.26 126.58
CA LYS A 192 -223.30 26.46 125.98
C LYS A 192 -221.93 26.78 126.59
N GLN A 193 -221.72 26.50 127.88
CA GLN A 193 -220.42 26.65 128.53
C GLN A 193 -219.43 25.55 128.12
N ASP A 194 -219.90 24.31 127.99
CA ASP A 194 -219.06 23.17 127.61
C ASP A 194 -218.50 23.32 126.17
N LEU A 195 -219.31 23.81 125.23
CA LEU A 195 -218.89 24.16 123.87
C LEU A 195 -217.74 25.19 123.85
N GLN A 196 -217.86 26.23 124.68
CA GLN A 196 -216.88 27.32 124.76
C GLN A 196 -215.56 26.86 125.41
N ARG A 197 -215.62 25.91 126.34
CA ARG A 197 -214.44 25.20 126.88
C ARG A 197 -213.74 24.36 125.80
N ALA A 198 -214.49 23.64 124.96
CA ALA A 198 -213.92 22.84 123.87
C ALA A 198 -213.19 23.71 122.82
N GLN A 199 -213.80 24.81 122.37
CA GLN A 199 -213.17 25.76 121.43
C GLN A 199 -211.84 26.33 121.97
N SER A 200 -211.77 26.60 123.27
CA SER A 200 -210.56 27.11 123.93
C SER A 200 -209.38 26.12 123.84
N LEU A 201 -209.66 24.81 123.96
CA LEU A 201 -208.64 23.75 123.89
C LEU A 201 -208.09 23.56 122.46
N PHE A 202 -208.95 23.54 121.44
CA PHE A 202 -208.49 23.47 120.03
C PHE A 202 -207.61 24.67 119.65
N THR A 203 -207.98 25.86 120.12
CA THR A 203 -207.20 27.10 119.94
C THR A 203 -205.85 27.07 120.68
N SER A 204 -205.61 26.10 121.58
CA SER A 204 -204.30 25.83 122.19
C SER A 204 -203.47 24.85 121.36
N ALA A 205 -204.05 23.69 121.00
CA ALA A 205 -203.36 22.65 120.23
C ALA A 205 -202.86 23.16 118.86
N GLU A 206 -203.60 24.05 118.20
CA GLU A 206 -203.16 24.72 116.97
C GLU A 206 -201.86 25.51 117.12
N ARG A 207 -201.58 26.10 118.29
CA ARG A 207 -200.37 26.92 118.52
C ARG A 207 -199.13 26.05 118.73
N GLU A 208 -199.25 24.96 119.49
CA GLU A 208 -198.15 24.00 119.67
C GLU A 208 -197.78 23.30 118.34
N LEU A 209 -198.78 22.94 117.53
CA LEU A 209 -198.54 22.35 116.20
C LEU A 209 -197.83 23.29 115.22
N ARG A 210 -197.97 24.61 115.38
CA ARG A 210 -197.21 25.61 114.61
C ARG A 210 -195.77 25.74 115.13
N TYR A 211 -195.58 25.74 116.45
CA TYR A 211 -194.26 25.83 117.08
C TYR A 211 -193.30 24.68 116.70
N GLU A 212 -193.76 23.43 116.76
CA GLU A 212 -192.93 22.28 116.35
C GLU A 212 -192.68 22.23 114.84
N LYS A 213 -193.56 22.79 114.00
CA LYS A 213 -193.30 22.93 112.56
C LYS A 213 -192.16 23.91 112.27
N GLU A 214 -192.13 25.05 112.95
CA GLU A 214 -191.05 26.04 112.80
C GLU A 214 -189.70 25.44 113.22
N LYS A 215 -189.65 24.82 114.41
CA LYS A 215 -188.50 24.10 114.96
C LYS A 215 -187.99 22.98 114.04
N ASN A 216 -188.88 22.28 113.32
CA ASN A 216 -188.49 21.28 112.33
C ASN A 216 -187.84 21.88 111.08
N MET A 217 -188.23 23.11 110.69
CA MET A 217 -187.62 23.84 109.57
C MET A 217 -186.22 24.35 109.92
N ASP A 218 -185.98 24.81 111.16
CA ASP A 218 -184.63 25.21 111.58
C ASP A 218 -183.63 24.06 111.62
N LEU A 219 -184.03 22.89 112.12
CA LEU A 219 -183.18 21.69 112.08
C LEU A 219 -182.81 21.27 110.65
N LYS A 220 -183.72 21.47 109.67
CA LYS A 220 -183.44 21.27 108.24
C LYS A 220 -182.45 22.30 107.69
N ARG A 221 -182.56 23.57 108.10
CA ARG A 221 -181.60 24.64 107.73
C ARG A 221 -180.18 24.32 108.23
N HIS A 222 -180.03 23.84 109.47
CA HIS A 222 -178.72 23.46 110.02
C HIS A 222 -178.08 22.25 109.33
N ASN A 223 -178.83 21.18 109.04
CA ASN A 223 -178.28 20.02 108.34
C ASN A 223 -177.75 20.38 106.93
N ALA A 224 -178.46 21.25 106.19
CA ALA A 224 -178.02 21.69 104.86
C ALA A 224 -176.67 22.45 104.87
N LEU A 225 -176.42 23.25 105.91
CA LEU A 225 -175.14 23.95 106.09
C LEU A 225 -174.00 22.98 106.42
N LEU A 226 -174.27 21.93 107.20
CA LEU A 226 -173.29 20.91 107.58
C LEU A 226 -172.81 20.06 106.39
N ASP A 227 -173.72 19.68 105.48
CA ASP A 227 -173.32 19.00 104.24
C ASP A 227 -172.57 19.95 103.26
N GLN A 228 -172.84 21.25 103.29
CA GLN A 228 -172.09 22.24 102.50
C GLN A 228 -170.63 22.39 102.98
N GLU A 229 -170.41 22.48 104.30
CA GLU A 229 -169.07 22.48 104.92
C GLU A 229 -168.29 21.20 104.58
N LYS A 230 -168.95 20.04 104.71
CA LYS A 230 -168.39 18.71 104.39
C LYS A 230 -167.96 18.58 102.93
N LEU A 231 -168.73 19.13 101.98
CA LEU A 231 -168.36 19.18 100.56
C LEU A 231 -167.15 20.10 100.32
N LYS A 232 -167.08 21.25 101.00
CA LYS A 232 -165.96 22.19 100.90
C LYS A 232 -164.64 21.57 101.38
N ILE A 233 -164.63 20.96 102.57
CA ILE A 233 -163.44 20.25 103.10
C ILE A 233 -163.02 19.10 102.17
N SER A 234 -164.00 18.39 101.57
CA SER A 234 -163.72 17.32 100.59
C SER A 234 -163.08 17.83 99.28
N ALA A 235 -163.33 19.08 98.90
CA ALA A 235 -162.68 19.72 97.76
C ALA A 235 -161.26 20.22 98.11
N GLU A 236 -161.10 20.84 99.29
CA GLU A 236 -159.80 21.32 99.79
C GLU A 236 -158.80 20.16 99.99
N LEU A 237 -159.25 19.01 100.52
CA LEU A 237 -158.44 17.79 100.64
C LEU A 237 -157.93 17.29 99.27
N LYS A 238 -158.79 17.24 98.25
CA LYS A 238 -158.40 16.86 96.88
C LYS A 238 -157.43 17.87 96.26
N GLN A 239 -157.60 19.17 96.53
CA GLN A 239 -156.68 20.20 96.08
C GLN A 239 -155.30 20.08 96.76
N ALA A 240 -155.25 19.68 98.03
CA ALA A 240 -154.01 19.39 98.74
C ALA A 240 -153.29 18.14 98.17
N GLN A 241 -154.02 17.06 97.90
CA GLN A 241 -153.46 15.85 97.29
C GLN A 241 -152.86 16.12 95.89
N LEU A 242 -153.53 16.92 95.04
CA LEU A 242 -153.01 17.32 93.74
C LEU A 242 -151.74 18.19 93.85
N LYS A 243 -151.65 19.06 94.86
CA LYS A 243 -150.45 19.86 95.15
C LYS A 243 -149.27 18.99 95.61
N LEU A 244 -149.52 17.95 96.41
CA LEU A 244 -148.48 17.01 96.85
C LEU A 244 -147.85 16.28 95.65
N VAL A 245 -148.66 15.67 94.78
CA VAL A 245 -148.19 14.96 93.58
C VAL A 245 -147.40 15.89 92.64
N GLN A 246 -147.80 17.16 92.51
CA GLN A 246 -147.02 18.15 91.75
C GLN A 246 -145.65 18.47 92.38
N VAL A 247 -145.51 18.40 93.71
CA VAL A 247 -144.22 18.58 94.39
C VAL A 247 -143.34 17.34 94.22
N GLU A 248 -143.91 16.13 94.35
CA GLU A 248 -143.21 14.87 94.14
C GLU A 248 -142.68 14.73 92.69
N GLN A 249 -143.47 15.14 91.70
CA GLN A 249 -143.01 15.24 90.30
C GLN A 249 -141.89 16.27 90.10
N LYS A 250 -141.94 17.41 90.80
CA LYS A 250 -140.86 18.42 90.73
C LYS A 250 -139.57 17.89 91.36
N VAL A 251 -139.64 17.32 92.56
CA VAL A 251 -138.47 16.75 93.26
C VAL A 251 -137.83 15.65 92.42
N SER A 252 -138.61 14.71 91.87
CA SER A 252 -138.07 13.66 91.01
C SER A 252 -137.45 14.19 89.71
N SER A 253 -138.03 15.23 89.09
CA SER A 253 -137.41 15.90 87.93
C SER A 253 -136.08 16.60 88.28
N GLN A 254 -135.99 17.23 89.46
CA GLN A 254 -134.79 17.91 89.93
C GLN A 254 -133.68 16.92 90.31
N THR A 255 -134.01 15.76 90.88
CA THR A 255 -133.03 14.70 91.12
C THR A 255 -132.41 14.20 89.81
N ALA A 256 -133.23 13.93 88.78
CA ALA A 256 -132.74 13.52 87.46
C ALA A 256 -131.89 14.60 86.77
N GLU A 257 -132.22 15.88 86.97
CA GLU A 257 -131.42 17.00 86.48
C GLU A 257 -130.05 17.09 87.19
N ILE A 258 -130.00 16.87 88.50
CA ILE A 258 -128.75 16.81 89.28
C ILE A 258 -127.88 15.62 88.84
N GLU A 259 -128.46 14.44 88.63
CA GLU A 259 -127.74 13.27 88.11
C GLU A 259 -127.15 13.54 86.72
N CYS A 260 -127.93 14.16 85.82
CA CYS A 260 -127.47 14.58 84.51
C CYS A 260 -126.30 15.59 84.58
N GLN A 261 -126.38 16.58 85.47
CA GLN A 261 -125.30 17.54 85.70
C GLN A 261 -124.04 16.86 86.28
N GLN A 262 -124.18 15.93 87.23
CA GLN A 262 -123.06 15.13 87.77
C GLN A 262 -122.44 14.21 86.73
N GLN A 263 -123.20 13.72 85.74
CA GLN A 263 -122.64 12.98 84.61
C GLN A 263 -121.88 13.92 83.67
N LYS A 264 -122.42 15.12 83.38
CA LYS A 264 -121.76 16.06 82.47
C LYS A 264 -120.46 16.64 83.01
N ILE A 265 -120.33 16.83 84.33
CA ILE A 265 -119.06 17.20 84.97
C ILE A 265 -117.98 16.15 84.69
N ARG A 266 -118.29 14.86 84.88
CA ARG A 266 -117.35 13.74 84.67
C ARG A 266 -116.92 13.57 83.21
N GLU A 267 -117.77 13.92 82.25
CA GLU A 267 -117.39 13.99 80.83
C GLU A 267 -116.36 15.11 80.57
N LEU A 268 -116.60 16.32 81.11
CA LEU A 268 -115.73 17.47 80.92
C LEU A 268 -114.35 17.26 81.58
N GLU A 269 -114.29 16.61 82.75
CA GLU A 269 -113.04 16.20 83.40
C GLU A 269 -112.20 15.26 82.52
N LEU A 270 -112.85 14.30 81.84
CA LEU A 270 -112.20 13.39 80.90
C LEU A 270 -111.70 14.11 79.64
N GLU A 271 -112.44 15.09 79.12
CA GLU A 271 -112.02 15.92 77.98
C GLU A 271 -110.84 16.83 78.34
N LEU A 272 -110.83 17.41 79.55
CA LEU A 272 -109.73 18.23 80.05
C LEU A 272 -108.45 17.38 80.28
N ALA A 273 -108.61 16.16 80.80
CA ALA A 273 -107.51 15.20 80.89
C ALA A 273 -106.91 14.88 79.50
N ARG A 274 -107.76 14.50 78.53
CA ARG A 274 -107.36 14.15 77.14
C ARG A 274 -106.70 15.31 76.39
N THR A 275 -107.22 16.53 76.53
CA THR A 275 -106.60 17.71 75.92
C THR A 275 -105.24 18.03 76.55
N SER A 276 -105.08 17.85 77.86
CA SER A 276 -103.79 18.03 78.54
C SER A 276 -102.73 16.99 78.13
N THR A 277 -103.12 15.75 77.82
CA THR A 277 -102.19 14.73 77.29
C THR A 277 -101.83 15.00 75.83
N ASN A 278 -102.80 15.41 75.01
CA ASN A 278 -102.57 15.74 73.60
C ASN A 278 -101.65 16.97 73.46
N TYR A 279 -101.79 17.98 74.32
CA TYR A 279 -100.89 19.14 74.35
C TYR A 279 -99.44 18.73 74.66
N ARG A 280 -99.22 17.87 75.68
CA ARG A 280 -97.88 17.36 76.02
C ARG A 280 -97.27 16.54 74.88
N ALA A 281 -98.06 15.66 74.25
CA ALA A 281 -97.62 14.89 73.09
C ALA A 281 -97.23 15.80 71.91
N SER A 282 -98.00 16.87 71.66
CA SER A 282 -97.70 17.86 70.63
C SER A 282 -96.42 18.67 70.93
N SER A 283 -96.12 18.97 72.20
CA SER A 283 -94.86 19.61 72.59
C SER A 283 -93.68 18.68 72.31
N SER A 284 -93.75 17.42 72.78
CA SER A 284 -92.71 16.41 72.52
C SER A 284 -92.43 16.26 71.02
N LEU A 285 -93.46 16.08 70.19
CA LEU A 285 -93.29 15.94 68.75
C LEU A 285 -92.73 17.22 68.08
N GLN A 286 -93.00 18.41 68.64
CA GLN A 286 -92.40 19.66 68.18
C GLN A 286 -90.93 19.78 68.58
N GLU A 287 -90.57 19.33 69.78
CA GLU A 287 -89.18 19.25 70.28
C GLU A 287 -88.36 18.21 69.50
N ASP A 288 -88.91 17.03 69.27
CA ASP A 288 -88.34 15.97 68.42
C ASP A 288 -88.12 16.48 66.98
N LEU A 289 -89.10 17.17 66.39
CA LEU A 289 -88.97 17.78 65.06
C LEU A 289 -87.89 18.87 65.02
N GLN A 290 -87.69 19.64 66.10
CA GLN A 290 -86.58 20.58 66.20
C GLN A 290 -85.23 19.87 66.34
N ALA A 291 -85.17 18.77 67.09
CA ALA A 291 -83.96 17.94 67.23
C ALA A 291 -83.57 17.24 65.92
N GLU A 292 -84.54 16.74 65.15
CA GLU A 292 -84.32 16.20 63.80
C GLU A 292 -83.84 17.29 62.82
N ARG A 293 -84.46 18.48 62.84
CA ARG A 293 -84.00 19.63 62.03
C ARG A 293 -82.57 20.05 62.38
N ALA A 294 -82.21 20.07 63.66
CA ALA A 294 -80.85 20.35 64.10
C ALA A 294 -79.85 19.27 63.63
N ARG A 295 -80.24 17.98 63.70
CA ARG A 295 -79.44 16.86 63.19
C ARG A 295 -79.29 16.87 61.67
N LEU A 296 -80.33 17.23 60.92
CA LEU A 296 -80.27 17.44 59.47
C LEU A 296 -79.25 18.55 59.11
N ILE A 297 -79.37 19.73 59.74
CA ILE A 297 -78.45 20.85 59.51
C ILE A 297 -76.99 20.49 59.88
N ALA A 298 -76.78 19.66 60.90
CA ALA A 298 -75.46 19.14 61.24
C ALA A 298 -74.93 18.15 60.20
N ALA A 299 -75.80 17.26 59.68
CA ALA A 299 -75.47 16.32 58.62
C ALA A 299 -75.13 17.04 57.29
N ASP A 300 -75.93 18.02 56.86
CA ASP A 300 -75.68 18.80 55.66
C ASP A 300 -74.36 19.58 55.73
N LYS A 301 -74.07 20.19 56.89
CA LYS A 301 -72.75 20.81 57.15
C LYS A 301 -71.62 19.78 57.02
N LYS A 302 -71.80 18.56 57.56
CA LYS A 302 -70.81 17.49 57.46
C LYS A 302 -70.64 16.98 56.03
N VAL A 303 -71.71 16.91 55.24
CA VAL A 303 -71.65 16.59 53.81
C VAL A 303 -70.87 17.67 53.05
N LEU A 304 -71.10 18.95 53.32
CA LEU A 304 -70.34 20.05 52.71
C LEU A 304 -68.85 20.03 53.11
N GLU A 305 -68.53 19.77 54.38
CA GLU A 305 -67.14 19.56 54.84
C GLU A 305 -66.47 18.41 54.08
N LEU A 306 -67.14 17.24 54.00
CA LEU A 306 -66.60 16.05 53.33
C LEU A 306 -66.47 16.26 51.82
N GLN A 307 -67.40 16.97 51.17
CA GLN A 307 -67.27 17.36 49.76
C GLN A 307 -66.08 18.31 49.53
N GLN A 308 -65.81 19.24 50.45
CA GLN A 308 -64.65 20.13 50.34
C GLN A 308 -63.34 19.38 50.61
N GLN A 309 -63.32 18.47 51.60
CA GLN A 309 -62.18 17.59 51.85
C GLN A 309 -61.88 16.69 50.64
N LEU A 310 -62.91 16.10 50.02
CA LEU A 310 -62.76 15.31 48.80
C LEU A 310 -62.19 16.13 47.64
N LYS A 311 -62.69 17.35 47.41
CA LYS A 311 -62.13 18.26 46.39
C LYS A 311 -60.67 18.62 46.66
N ASN A 312 -60.31 18.87 47.93
CA ASN A 312 -58.93 19.16 48.32
C ASN A 312 -58.01 17.96 48.07
N VAL A 313 -58.43 16.75 48.46
CA VAL A 313 -57.66 15.50 48.23
C VAL A 313 -57.54 15.19 46.73
N GLN A 314 -58.59 15.37 45.94
CA GLN A 314 -58.53 15.22 44.47
C GLN A 314 -57.60 16.24 43.81
N HIS A 315 -57.51 17.47 44.33
CA HIS A 315 -56.55 18.45 43.84
C HIS A 315 -55.11 18.09 44.24
N GLN A 316 -54.88 17.69 45.50
CA GLN A 316 -53.58 17.22 45.99
C GLN A 316 -53.09 16.00 45.19
N LEU A 317 -53.96 15.02 44.92
CA LEU A 317 -53.64 13.86 44.09
C LEU A 317 -53.13 14.28 42.71
N ARG A 318 -53.84 15.17 41.99
CA ARG A 318 -53.40 15.68 40.68
C ARG A 318 -52.07 16.45 40.74
N VAL A 319 -51.80 17.15 41.84
CA VAL A 319 -50.52 17.84 42.06
C VAL A 319 -49.38 16.84 42.30
N GLU A 320 -49.62 15.76 43.06
CA GLU A 320 -48.63 14.70 43.24
C GLU A 320 -48.46 13.81 41.99
N GLU A 321 -49.51 13.54 41.22
CA GLU A 321 -49.43 12.88 39.90
C GLU A 321 -48.54 13.69 38.95
N ALA A 322 -48.74 15.02 38.90
CA ALA A 322 -47.88 15.92 38.12
C ALA A 322 -46.43 15.89 38.63
N ARG A 323 -46.21 16.00 39.95
CA ARG A 323 -44.87 15.94 40.57
C ARG A 323 -44.16 14.61 40.32
N ALA A 324 -44.86 13.49 40.42
CA ALA A 324 -44.32 12.16 40.15
C ALA A 324 -43.98 11.99 38.67
N SER A 325 -44.80 12.51 37.76
CA SER A 325 -44.52 12.50 36.32
C SER A 325 -43.29 13.36 35.96
N GLU A 326 -43.12 14.50 36.63
CA GLU A 326 -41.97 15.41 36.47
C GLU A 326 -40.69 14.80 37.07
N SER A 327 -40.74 14.23 38.30
CA SER A 327 -39.61 13.48 38.88
C SER A 327 -39.20 12.34 37.97
N SER A 328 -40.16 11.56 37.48
CA SER A 328 -39.91 10.48 36.52
C SER A 328 -39.30 10.97 35.20
N ARG A 329 -39.55 12.22 34.79
CA ARG A 329 -38.89 12.84 33.63
C ARG A 329 -37.46 13.23 33.99
N LEU A 330 -37.26 14.03 35.05
CA LEU A 330 -35.93 14.47 35.49
C LEU A 330 -35.00 13.30 35.84
N GLU A 331 -35.54 12.18 36.34
CA GLU A 331 -34.80 10.93 36.55
C GLU A 331 -34.40 10.22 35.26
N ARG A 332 -35.16 10.35 34.16
CA ARG A 332 -34.74 9.87 32.83
C ARG A 332 -33.70 10.82 32.26
N ASP A 333 -34.00 12.12 32.22
CA ASP A 333 -33.09 13.15 31.73
C ASP A 333 -31.73 13.10 32.45
N SER A 334 -31.71 12.87 33.77
CA SER A 334 -30.49 12.71 34.57
C SER A 334 -29.76 11.38 34.32
N ARG A 335 -30.46 10.31 33.93
CA ARG A 335 -29.82 9.05 33.50
C ARG A 335 -29.23 9.22 32.11
N ASP A 336 -30.00 9.73 31.17
CA ASP A 336 -29.56 10.00 29.80
C ASP A 336 -28.35 10.96 29.81
N LEU A 337 -28.34 11.99 30.64
CA LEU A 337 -27.17 12.88 30.83
C LEU A 337 -25.98 12.15 31.49
N SER A 338 -26.21 11.28 32.47
CA SER A 338 -25.15 10.46 33.08
C SER A 338 -24.52 9.49 32.07
N ASP A 339 -25.35 8.83 31.28
CA ASP A 339 -24.93 7.85 30.28
C ASP A 339 -24.21 8.54 29.13
N ASN A 340 -24.70 9.68 28.64
CA ASN A 340 -23.99 10.54 27.69
C ASN A 340 -22.63 11.03 28.24
N LEU A 341 -22.55 11.43 29.53
CA LEU A 341 -21.28 11.78 30.16
C LEU A 341 -20.33 10.57 30.30
N SER A 342 -20.86 9.36 30.48
CA SER A 342 -20.07 8.13 30.50
C SER A 342 -19.52 7.79 29.11
N ALA A 343 -20.34 7.92 28.07
CA ALA A 343 -19.97 7.70 26.68
C ALA A 343 -18.92 8.72 26.20
N LEU A 344 -19.09 10.00 26.55
CA LEU A 344 -18.10 11.05 26.27
C LEU A 344 -16.75 10.77 26.95
N ARG A 345 -16.75 10.26 28.19
CA ARG A 345 -15.52 9.85 28.89
C ARG A 345 -14.87 8.63 28.22
N ALA A 346 -15.65 7.64 27.81
CA ALA A 346 -15.14 6.48 27.07
C ALA A 346 -14.51 6.91 25.73
N GLN A 347 -15.24 7.70 24.93
CA GLN A 347 -14.76 8.26 23.67
C GLN A 347 -13.50 9.13 23.85
N GLN A 348 -13.40 9.89 24.94
CA GLN A 348 -12.19 10.66 25.25
C GLN A 348 -10.98 9.75 25.52
N GLN A 349 -11.17 8.62 26.23
CA GLN A 349 -10.10 7.64 26.46
C GLN A 349 -9.72 6.88 25.18
N GLU A 350 -10.69 6.49 24.37
CA GLU A 350 -10.46 5.89 23.04
C GLU A 350 -9.66 6.83 22.14
N GLN A 351 -10.03 8.12 22.07
CA GLN A 351 -9.26 9.12 21.32
C GLN A 351 -7.84 9.31 21.86
N HIS A 352 -7.65 9.27 23.19
CA HIS A 352 -6.34 9.39 23.82
C HIS A 352 -5.45 8.17 23.56
N ILE A 353 -6.02 6.96 23.55
CA ILE A 353 -5.33 5.72 23.15
C ILE A 353 -4.99 5.77 21.65
N ALA A 354 -5.94 6.17 20.79
CA ALA A 354 -5.73 6.29 19.35
C ALA A 354 -4.64 7.31 19.01
N ARG A 355 -4.61 8.47 19.70
CA ARG A 355 -3.52 9.46 19.56
C ARG A 355 -2.17 8.85 19.93
N LYS A 356 -2.06 8.15 21.07
CA LYS A 356 -0.82 7.47 21.47
C LYS A 356 -0.34 6.40 20.48
N LEU A 357 -1.25 5.65 19.89
CA LEU A 357 -0.91 4.68 18.84
C LEU A 357 -0.45 5.37 17.54
N LEU A 358 -1.03 6.53 17.20
CA LEU A 358 -0.59 7.34 16.06
C LEU A 358 0.75 8.03 16.33
N GLU A 359 0.99 8.55 17.53
CA GLU A 359 2.26 9.12 18.00
C GLU A 359 3.38 8.07 17.92
N GLN A 360 3.16 6.88 18.48
CA GLN A 360 4.09 5.74 18.36
C GLN A 360 4.36 5.35 16.90
N ARG A 361 3.31 5.31 16.07
CA ARG A 361 3.47 5.00 14.64
C ARG A 361 4.21 6.11 13.87
N GLU A 362 4.05 7.37 14.26
CA GLU A 362 4.84 8.46 13.69
C GLU A 362 6.31 8.34 14.11
N GLU A 363 6.59 8.03 15.38
CA GLU A 363 7.96 7.77 15.86
C GLU A 363 8.62 6.60 15.11
N GLU A 364 7.92 5.49 14.89
CA GLU A 364 8.39 4.38 14.05
C GLU A 364 8.72 4.82 12.62
N LEU A 365 7.83 5.58 11.99
CA LEU A 365 8.03 6.07 10.62
C LEU A 365 9.16 7.09 10.53
N GLN A 366 9.28 7.99 11.52
CA GLN A 366 10.42 8.90 11.63
C GLN A 366 11.74 8.11 11.82
N GLN A 367 11.77 7.06 12.64
CA GLN A 367 12.94 6.20 12.80
C GLN A 367 13.31 5.47 11.49
N GLN A 368 12.32 4.98 10.74
CA GLN A 368 12.52 4.39 9.42
C GLN A 368 13.09 5.42 8.43
N VAL A 369 12.55 6.64 8.38
CA VAL A 369 13.07 7.73 7.53
C VAL A 369 14.50 8.12 7.92
N ARG A 370 14.83 8.20 9.23
CA ARG A 370 16.20 8.41 9.71
C ARG A 370 17.13 7.28 9.26
N SER A 371 16.71 6.02 9.39
CA SER A 371 17.47 4.84 8.94
C SER A 371 17.70 4.84 7.42
N LEU A 372 16.69 5.17 6.63
CA LEU A 372 16.78 5.28 5.18
C LEU A 372 17.74 6.39 4.75
N ARG A 373 17.65 7.59 5.35
CA ARG A 373 18.59 8.70 5.08
C ARG A 373 20.04 8.35 5.45
N LEU A 374 20.25 7.57 6.51
CA LEU A 374 21.60 7.07 6.87
C LEU A 374 22.12 6.05 5.84
N LYS A 375 21.27 5.15 5.33
CA LYS A 375 21.62 4.21 4.25
C LYS A 375 21.90 4.94 2.94
N GLU A 376 21.05 5.91 2.57
CA GLU A 376 21.20 6.79 1.41
C GLU A 376 22.53 7.56 1.46
N ALA A 377 22.83 8.21 2.59
CA ALA A 377 24.12 8.89 2.79
C ALA A 377 25.32 7.92 2.72
N SER A 378 25.17 6.70 3.21
CA SER A 378 26.21 5.67 3.11
C SER A 378 26.42 5.20 1.66
N LEU A 379 25.34 4.97 0.91
CA LEU A 379 25.38 4.59 -0.51
C LEU A 379 25.93 5.73 -1.37
N SER A 380 25.60 6.99 -1.05
CA SER A 380 26.16 8.15 -1.74
C SER A 380 27.69 8.22 -1.55
N ARG A 381 28.21 7.95 -0.35
CA ARG A 381 29.66 7.90 -0.09
C ARG A 381 30.33 6.79 -0.88
N THR A 382 29.83 5.56 -0.80
CA THR A 382 30.41 4.44 -1.55
C THR A 382 30.30 4.64 -3.06
N ASN A 383 29.25 5.31 -3.56
CA ASN A 383 29.14 5.68 -4.97
C ASN A 383 30.17 6.75 -5.38
N THR A 384 30.46 7.75 -4.54
CA THR A 384 31.57 8.69 -4.80
C THR A 384 32.94 8.03 -4.73
N GLU A 385 33.16 7.11 -3.78
CA GLU A 385 34.40 6.32 -3.68
C GLU A 385 34.59 5.44 -4.92
N LEU A 386 33.54 4.76 -5.39
CA LEU A 386 33.56 3.98 -6.62
C LEU A 386 33.78 4.86 -7.86
N SER A 387 33.16 6.05 -7.92
CA SER A 387 33.37 7.02 -9.02
C SER A 387 34.83 7.48 -9.09
N HIS A 388 35.45 7.81 -7.95
CA HIS A 388 36.88 8.11 -7.89
C HIS A 388 37.76 6.90 -8.20
N ARG A 389 37.33 5.69 -7.84
CA ARG A 389 38.03 4.44 -8.18
C ARG A 389 38.02 4.15 -9.68
N VAL A 390 36.90 4.43 -10.36
CA VAL A 390 36.78 4.37 -11.83
C VAL A 390 37.69 5.42 -12.47
N GLN A 391 37.60 6.70 -12.08
CA GLN A 391 38.50 7.76 -12.55
C GLN A 391 39.99 7.41 -12.38
N GLN A 392 40.36 6.80 -11.24
CA GLN A 392 41.74 6.32 -11.00
C GLN A 392 42.15 5.18 -11.94
N LEU A 393 41.23 4.31 -12.33
CA LEU A 393 41.48 3.25 -13.30
C LEU A 393 41.55 3.80 -14.73
N ASP A 394 40.68 4.74 -15.11
CA ASP A 394 40.68 5.39 -16.42
C ASP A 394 41.97 6.16 -16.68
N ILE A 395 42.46 6.91 -15.68
CA ILE A 395 43.77 7.58 -15.74
C ILE A 395 44.90 6.57 -15.93
N ARG A 396 44.87 5.43 -15.22
CA ARG A 396 45.89 4.38 -15.37
C ARG A 396 45.82 3.68 -16.72
N LEU A 397 44.62 3.42 -17.24
CA LEU A 397 44.42 2.87 -18.59
C LEU A 397 44.97 3.83 -19.64
N SER A 398 44.62 5.12 -19.56
CA SER A 398 45.13 6.14 -20.47
C SER A 398 46.66 6.24 -20.44
N ILE A 399 47.29 6.18 -19.26
CA ILE A 399 48.76 6.11 -19.16
C ILE A 399 49.29 4.87 -19.90
N SER A 400 48.79 3.66 -19.59
CA SER A 400 49.26 2.44 -20.26
C SER A 400 48.95 2.38 -21.76
N GLU A 401 47.88 3.02 -22.23
CA GLU A 401 47.59 3.21 -23.66
C GLU A 401 48.63 4.14 -24.31
N THR A 402 49.04 5.23 -23.65
CA THR A 402 50.12 6.09 -24.17
C THR A 402 51.47 5.36 -24.17
N GLU A 403 51.79 4.55 -23.15
CA GLU A 403 52.99 3.71 -23.10
C GLU A 403 53.00 2.64 -24.20
N LEU A 404 51.86 1.99 -24.45
CA LEU A 404 51.67 1.05 -25.56
C LEU A 404 51.78 1.75 -26.92
N SER A 405 51.28 2.98 -27.06
CA SER A 405 51.44 3.76 -28.30
C SER A 405 52.91 4.13 -28.55
N LYS A 406 53.62 4.57 -27.50
CA LYS A 406 55.04 4.96 -27.55
C LYS A 406 55.93 3.77 -27.91
N THR A 407 55.78 2.64 -27.21
CA THR A 407 56.51 1.40 -27.51
C THR A 407 56.19 0.85 -28.90
N ARG A 408 54.95 1.03 -29.40
CA ARG A 408 54.59 0.67 -30.78
C ARG A 408 55.27 1.56 -31.83
N GLU A 409 55.43 2.86 -31.60
CA GLU A 409 56.22 3.72 -32.49
C GLU A 409 57.73 3.44 -32.37
N GLU A 410 58.25 3.13 -31.19
CA GLU A 410 59.65 2.69 -30.99
C GLU A 410 59.95 1.39 -31.76
N VAL A 411 59.02 0.41 -31.73
CA VAL A 411 59.11 -0.83 -32.52
C VAL A 411 59.04 -0.53 -34.03
N LYS A 412 58.15 0.38 -34.48
CA LYS A 412 58.09 0.80 -35.89
C LYS A 412 59.38 1.47 -36.35
N GLU A 413 59.97 2.36 -35.55
CA GLU A 413 61.23 3.03 -35.92
C GLU A 413 62.42 2.05 -35.90
N SER A 414 62.42 1.11 -34.95
CA SER A 414 63.38 -0.01 -34.93
C SER A 414 63.21 -0.94 -36.13
N GLN A 415 61.99 -1.14 -36.61
CA GLN A 415 61.72 -1.88 -37.85
C GLN A 415 62.24 -1.12 -39.08
N LYS A 416 62.00 0.20 -39.17
CA LYS A 416 62.54 1.04 -40.26
C LYS A 416 64.07 1.07 -40.27
N SER A 417 64.73 1.15 -39.10
CA SER A 417 66.19 1.15 -39.03
C SER A 417 66.77 -0.22 -39.38
N SER A 418 66.13 -1.31 -38.94
CA SER A 418 66.48 -2.68 -39.37
C SER A 418 66.31 -2.88 -40.87
N GLN A 419 65.23 -2.33 -41.47
CA GLN A 419 65.02 -2.36 -42.93
C GLN A 419 66.11 -1.58 -43.68
N LYS A 420 66.47 -0.37 -43.26
CA LYS A 420 67.59 0.40 -43.84
C LYS A 420 68.93 -0.35 -43.75
N LEU A 421 69.24 -0.92 -42.58
CA LEU A 421 70.45 -1.74 -42.40
C LEU A 421 70.45 -2.99 -43.28
N GLN A 422 69.28 -3.58 -43.55
CA GLN A 422 69.13 -4.70 -44.48
C GLN A 422 69.28 -4.28 -45.95
N GLU A 423 68.81 -3.08 -46.33
CA GLU A 423 69.03 -2.48 -47.64
C GLU A 423 70.52 -2.14 -47.86
N GLU A 424 71.16 -1.50 -46.88
CA GLU A 424 72.60 -1.19 -46.87
C GLU A 424 73.46 -2.47 -46.97
N LEU A 425 73.09 -3.53 -46.23
CA LEU A 425 73.74 -4.84 -46.32
C LEU A 425 73.60 -5.46 -47.71
N LEU A 426 72.42 -5.38 -48.34
CA LEU A 426 72.21 -5.89 -49.69
C LEU A 426 73.02 -5.12 -50.73
N VAL A 427 73.13 -3.79 -50.61
CA VAL A 427 73.99 -2.97 -51.47
C VAL A 427 75.47 -3.35 -51.28
N SER A 428 75.94 -3.45 -50.03
CA SER A 428 77.33 -3.84 -49.74
C SER A 428 77.66 -5.26 -50.22
N GLN A 429 76.70 -6.20 -50.14
CA GLN A 429 76.85 -7.54 -50.71
C GLN A 429 76.97 -7.49 -52.25
N GLN A 430 76.14 -6.71 -52.93
CA GLN A 430 76.24 -6.52 -54.39
C GLN A 430 77.58 -5.87 -54.80
N GLU A 431 78.11 -4.94 -54.00
CA GLU A 431 79.45 -4.39 -54.22
C GLU A 431 80.55 -5.45 -54.02
N CYS A 432 80.43 -6.33 -53.02
CA CYS A 432 81.36 -7.44 -52.83
C CYS A 432 81.32 -8.43 -54.01
N GLU A 433 80.13 -8.78 -54.50
CA GLU A 433 79.95 -9.65 -55.67
C GLU A 433 80.52 -9.02 -56.94
N ARG A 434 80.33 -7.70 -57.15
CA ARG A 434 80.96 -6.94 -58.24
C ARG A 434 82.49 -6.96 -58.15
N LEU A 435 83.06 -6.66 -56.98
CA LEU A 435 84.51 -6.66 -56.74
C LEU A 435 85.11 -8.06 -56.90
N GLN A 436 84.38 -9.12 -56.53
CA GLN A 436 84.79 -10.50 -56.75
C GLN A 436 84.81 -10.86 -58.25
N ALA A 437 83.83 -10.41 -59.03
CA ALA A 437 83.81 -10.59 -60.48
C ALA A 437 84.95 -9.82 -61.18
N GLU A 438 85.24 -8.58 -60.74
CA GLU A 438 86.38 -7.79 -61.23
C GLU A 438 87.72 -8.45 -60.89
N LEU A 439 87.90 -8.96 -59.66
CA LEU A 439 89.08 -9.73 -59.28
C LEU A 439 89.24 -11.00 -60.13
N GLN A 440 88.15 -11.74 -60.37
CA GLN A 440 88.18 -12.92 -61.23
C GLN A 440 88.53 -12.58 -62.69
N GLN A 441 88.05 -11.43 -63.20
CA GLN A 441 88.43 -10.93 -64.52
C GLN A 441 89.93 -10.58 -64.60
N VAL A 442 90.48 -9.92 -63.57
CA VAL A 442 91.91 -9.60 -63.49
C VAL A 442 92.78 -10.87 -63.40
N LEU A 443 92.35 -11.89 -62.65
CA LEU A 443 93.04 -13.18 -62.61
C LEU A 443 93.06 -13.87 -64.00
N LEU A 444 91.93 -13.88 -64.71
CA LEU A 444 91.88 -14.42 -66.08
C LEU A 444 92.78 -13.64 -67.07
N GLN A 445 92.89 -12.32 -66.92
CA GLN A 445 93.83 -11.50 -67.70
C GLN A 445 95.29 -11.82 -67.35
N LEU A 446 95.61 -12.02 -66.07
CA LEU A 446 96.93 -12.42 -65.60
C LEU A 446 97.32 -13.80 -66.18
N ASP A 447 96.44 -14.79 -66.11
CA ASP A 447 96.65 -16.11 -66.72
C ASP A 447 96.84 -16.05 -68.23
N ALA A 448 96.14 -15.16 -68.93
CA ALA A 448 96.34 -14.95 -70.36
C ALA A 448 97.73 -14.34 -70.65
N ASN A 449 98.21 -13.43 -69.79
CA ASN A 449 99.53 -12.80 -69.92
C ASN A 449 100.67 -13.76 -69.55
N ILE A 450 100.50 -14.58 -68.51
CA ILE A 450 101.43 -15.67 -68.15
C ILE A 450 101.54 -16.68 -69.30
N ARG A 451 100.42 -17.08 -69.90
CA ARG A 451 100.42 -17.96 -71.09
C ARG A 451 101.18 -17.34 -72.27
N LYS A 452 100.91 -16.08 -72.63
CA LYS A 452 101.64 -15.34 -73.68
C LYS A 452 103.15 -15.22 -73.38
N TYR A 453 103.55 -15.02 -72.13
CA TYR A 453 104.96 -14.96 -71.73
C TYR A 453 105.63 -16.33 -71.86
N ASN A 454 105.01 -17.39 -71.35
CA ASN A 454 105.53 -18.75 -71.43
C ASN A 454 105.63 -19.23 -72.89
N GLU A 455 104.69 -18.85 -73.75
CA GLU A 455 104.76 -19.11 -75.18
C GLU A 455 105.97 -18.39 -75.82
N LYS A 456 106.14 -17.08 -75.59
CA LYS A 456 107.34 -16.35 -76.06
C LYS A 456 108.64 -16.98 -75.52
N GLN A 457 108.65 -17.46 -74.28
CA GLN A 457 109.80 -18.12 -73.68
C GLN A 457 110.11 -19.47 -74.35
N THR A 458 109.09 -20.29 -74.66
CA THR A 458 109.28 -21.58 -75.36
C THR A 458 109.67 -21.39 -76.81
N GLN A 459 109.07 -20.42 -77.52
CA GLN A 459 109.50 -20.00 -78.86
C GLN A 459 110.98 -19.58 -78.87
N ASN A 460 111.41 -18.74 -77.91
CA ASN A 460 112.81 -18.31 -77.80
C ASN A 460 113.76 -19.47 -77.44
N LYS A 461 113.37 -20.37 -76.52
CA LYS A 461 114.12 -21.61 -76.23
C LYS A 461 114.29 -22.48 -77.48
N THR A 462 113.26 -22.58 -78.33
CA THR A 462 113.32 -23.34 -79.59
C THR A 462 114.20 -22.65 -80.64
N LYS A 463 114.08 -21.34 -80.85
CA LYS A 463 114.98 -20.55 -81.72
C LYS A 463 116.45 -20.71 -81.30
N LEU A 464 116.74 -20.64 -79.99
CA LEU A 464 118.10 -20.84 -79.46
C LEU A 464 118.63 -22.26 -79.69
N ARG A 465 117.79 -23.30 -79.54
CA ARG A 465 118.16 -24.69 -79.88
C ARG A 465 118.47 -24.84 -81.37
N GLN A 466 117.65 -24.25 -82.25
CA GLN A 466 117.87 -24.26 -83.70
C GLN A 466 119.18 -23.57 -84.06
N ALA A 467 119.43 -22.36 -83.53
CA ALA A 467 120.69 -21.64 -83.73
C ALA A 467 121.91 -22.45 -83.23
N LYS A 468 121.82 -23.05 -82.03
CA LYS A 468 122.88 -23.95 -81.51
C LYS A 468 123.09 -25.17 -82.40
N GLN A 469 122.04 -25.76 -82.96
CA GLN A 469 122.15 -26.92 -83.87
C GLN A 469 122.79 -26.54 -85.21
N VAL A 470 122.44 -25.37 -85.78
CA VAL A 470 123.08 -24.85 -86.99
C VAL A 470 124.56 -24.56 -86.72
N PHE A 471 124.88 -23.89 -85.62
CA PHE A 471 126.27 -23.63 -85.22
C PHE A 471 127.07 -24.93 -85.08
N LEU A 472 126.56 -25.93 -84.35
CA LEU A 472 127.21 -27.24 -84.20
C LEU A 472 127.42 -27.96 -85.54
N LYS A 473 126.47 -27.87 -86.48
CA LYS A 473 126.64 -28.41 -87.84
C LYS A 473 127.75 -27.67 -88.60
N THR A 474 127.76 -26.35 -88.56
CA THR A 474 128.79 -25.53 -89.23
C THR A 474 130.17 -25.74 -88.62
N THR A 475 130.28 -25.88 -87.30
CA THR A 475 131.53 -26.21 -86.61
C THR A 475 132.00 -27.61 -87.02
N ALA A 476 131.17 -28.65 -86.93
CA ALA A 476 131.57 -30.00 -87.38
C ALA A 476 131.95 -30.06 -88.88
N GLN A 477 131.29 -29.28 -89.74
CA GLN A 477 131.69 -29.11 -91.14
C GLN A 477 133.08 -28.45 -91.27
N ARG A 478 133.34 -27.37 -90.53
CA ARG A 478 134.66 -26.73 -90.45
C ARG A 478 135.72 -27.69 -89.93
N ASP A 479 135.46 -28.40 -88.85
CA ASP A 479 136.40 -29.36 -88.24
C ASP A 479 136.74 -30.49 -89.21
N SER A 480 135.74 -31.04 -89.93
CA SER A 480 135.96 -32.03 -91.00
C SER A 480 136.69 -31.47 -92.23
N THR A 481 136.73 -30.14 -92.40
CA THR A 481 137.48 -29.46 -93.47
C THR A 481 138.91 -29.16 -93.01
N ILE A 482 139.09 -28.73 -91.76
CA ILE A 482 140.39 -28.57 -91.10
C ILE A 482 141.13 -29.91 -91.10
N GLN A 483 140.48 -31.00 -90.66
CA GLN A 483 141.07 -32.34 -90.66
C GLN A 483 141.48 -32.82 -92.07
N LYS A 484 140.76 -32.43 -93.13
CA LYS A 484 141.19 -32.69 -94.51
C LYS A 484 142.44 -31.90 -94.87
N LEU A 485 142.42 -30.58 -94.63
CA LEU A 485 143.56 -29.70 -94.90
C LEU A 485 144.81 -30.09 -94.08
N GLU A 486 144.65 -30.59 -92.86
CA GLU A 486 145.72 -31.14 -92.03
C GLU A 486 146.31 -32.42 -92.62
N ASN A 487 145.46 -33.34 -93.12
CA ASN A 487 145.90 -34.54 -93.83
C ASN A 487 146.60 -34.19 -95.17
N ASP A 488 146.05 -33.26 -95.95
CA ASP A 488 146.62 -32.79 -97.21
C ASP A 488 147.97 -32.09 -96.97
N LEU A 489 148.09 -31.30 -95.91
CA LEU A 489 149.33 -30.65 -95.48
C LEU A 489 150.36 -31.66 -94.96
N ALA A 490 149.95 -32.70 -94.23
CA ALA A 490 150.82 -33.80 -93.83
C ALA A 490 151.33 -34.60 -95.04
N LEU A 491 150.47 -34.85 -96.04
CA LEU A 491 150.84 -35.49 -97.30
C LEU A 491 151.81 -34.62 -98.11
N ALA A 492 151.53 -33.33 -98.24
CA ALA A 492 152.41 -32.37 -98.92
C ALA A 492 153.78 -32.26 -98.22
N ASN A 493 153.83 -32.25 -96.89
CA ASN A 493 155.08 -32.31 -96.13
C ASN A 493 155.84 -33.62 -96.37
N SER A 494 155.16 -34.76 -96.43
CA SER A 494 155.78 -36.06 -96.74
C SER A 494 156.35 -36.10 -98.17
N LEU A 495 155.64 -35.53 -99.14
CA LEU A 495 156.11 -35.40 -100.52
C LEU A 495 157.30 -34.44 -100.62
N SER A 496 157.25 -33.27 -99.96
CA SER A 496 158.38 -32.32 -99.92
C SER A 496 159.60 -32.88 -99.17
N PHE A 497 159.41 -33.74 -98.16
CA PHE A 497 160.52 -34.45 -97.52
C PHE A 497 161.19 -35.42 -98.50
N LYS A 498 160.42 -36.24 -99.23
CA LYS A 498 160.92 -37.15 -100.27
C LYS A 498 161.54 -36.40 -101.46
N GLU A 499 161.05 -35.20 -101.77
CA GLU A 499 161.66 -34.31 -102.76
C GLU A 499 163.03 -33.81 -102.29
N LYS A 500 163.16 -33.38 -101.04
CA LYS A 500 164.45 -32.98 -100.43
C LYS A 500 165.43 -34.16 -100.37
N GLU A 501 164.97 -35.37 -100.08
CA GLU A 501 165.77 -36.60 -100.11
C GLU A 501 166.27 -36.93 -101.53
N ARG A 502 165.44 -36.74 -102.56
CA ARG A 502 165.84 -36.83 -103.98
C ARG A 502 166.83 -35.74 -104.39
N ILE A 503 166.65 -34.50 -103.92
CA ILE A 503 167.59 -33.41 -104.16
C ILE A 503 168.93 -33.70 -103.49
N GLN A 504 168.94 -34.19 -102.25
CA GLN A 504 170.16 -34.57 -101.53
C GLN A 504 170.94 -35.70 -102.23
N THR A 505 170.25 -36.73 -102.73
CA THR A 505 170.90 -37.80 -103.49
C THR A 505 171.46 -37.32 -104.82
N VAL A 506 170.71 -36.50 -105.58
CA VAL A 506 171.22 -35.88 -106.82
C VAL A 506 172.38 -34.92 -106.56
N VAL A 507 172.39 -34.18 -105.44
CA VAL A 507 173.52 -33.31 -105.05
C VAL A 507 174.75 -34.16 -104.72
N ALA A 508 174.62 -35.23 -103.92
CA ALA A 508 175.73 -36.12 -103.60
C ALA A 508 176.32 -36.82 -104.84
N GLU A 509 175.48 -37.21 -105.81
CA GLU A 509 175.95 -37.72 -107.11
C GLU A 509 176.67 -36.64 -107.94
N ASN A 510 176.21 -35.39 -107.93
CA ASN A 510 176.90 -34.28 -108.60
C ASN A 510 178.23 -33.94 -107.93
N GLU A 511 178.32 -33.94 -106.59
CA GLU A 511 179.58 -33.75 -105.87
C GLU A 511 180.59 -34.86 -106.22
N LYS A 512 180.14 -36.11 -106.28
CA LYS A 512 180.96 -37.24 -106.73
C LYS A 512 181.43 -37.05 -108.18
N LEU A 513 180.54 -36.71 -109.11
CA LEU A 513 180.89 -36.48 -110.52
C LEU A 513 181.84 -35.27 -110.70
N LEU A 514 181.74 -34.26 -109.84
CA LEU A 514 182.71 -33.15 -109.79
C LEU A 514 184.08 -33.61 -109.27
N GLU A 515 184.12 -34.52 -108.31
CA GLU A 515 185.38 -35.11 -107.82
C GLU A 515 186.02 -36.04 -108.85
N ASP A 516 185.25 -36.93 -109.47
CA ASP A 516 185.69 -37.77 -110.59
C ASP A 516 186.23 -36.89 -111.76
N LYS A 517 185.61 -35.73 -112.02
CA LYS A 517 186.11 -34.75 -113.00
C LYS A 517 187.42 -34.08 -112.57
N ARG A 518 187.60 -33.71 -111.29
CA ARG A 518 188.87 -33.17 -110.74
C ARG A 518 189.99 -34.20 -110.86
N GLU A 519 189.70 -35.44 -110.49
CA GLU A 519 190.61 -36.59 -110.56
C GLU A 519 191.04 -36.91 -112.00
N LEU A 520 190.11 -36.87 -112.96
CA LEU A 520 190.44 -37.03 -114.39
C LEU A 520 191.29 -35.87 -114.93
N LEU A 521 190.96 -34.62 -114.59
CA LEU A 521 191.77 -33.45 -114.98
C LEU A 521 193.20 -33.52 -114.41
N ARG A 522 193.36 -33.96 -113.15
CA ARG A 522 194.67 -34.19 -112.53
C ARG A 522 195.52 -35.18 -113.34
N ARG A 523 194.94 -36.31 -113.74
CA ARG A 523 195.62 -37.34 -114.55
C ARG A 523 196.00 -36.85 -115.95
N ILE A 524 195.21 -35.97 -116.56
CA ILE A 524 195.54 -35.33 -117.84
C ILE A 524 196.78 -34.44 -117.68
N SER A 525 196.78 -33.53 -116.69
CA SER A 525 197.91 -32.66 -116.40
C SER A 525 199.20 -33.45 -116.09
N GLU A 526 199.09 -34.56 -115.36
CA GLU A 526 200.22 -35.47 -115.08
C GLU A 526 200.79 -36.11 -116.35
N ALA A 527 199.94 -36.49 -117.31
CA ALA A 527 200.36 -37.03 -118.60
C ALA A 527 201.03 -35.97 -119.49
N GLU A 528 200.52 -34.74 -119.51
CA GLU A 528 201.12 -33.61 -120.23
C GLU A 528 202.51 -33.25 -119.68
N GLU A 529 202.67 -33.22 -118.35
CA GLU A 529 203.96 -32.98 -117.68
C GLU A 529 204.99 -34.07 -118.04
N MET A 530 204.57 -35.34 -118.08
CA MET A 530 205.41 -36.46 -118.50
C MET A 530 205.80 -36.37 -119.98
N GLY A 531 204.88 -36.01 -120.88
CA GLY A 531 205.18 -35.75 -122.30
C GLY A 531 206.18 -34.60 -122.49
N SER A 532 205.97 -33.49 -121.76
CA SER A 532 206.87 -32.33 -121.74
C SER A 532 208.28 -32.67 -121.24
N LYS A 533 208.40 -33.52 -120.20
CA LYS A 533 209.67 -34.05 -119.70
C LYS A 533 210.37 -34.93 -120.75
N GLY A 534 209.64 -35.84 -121.40
CA GLY A 534 210.14 -36.68 -122.49
C GLY A 534 210.70 -35.85 -123.65
N MET A 535 209.95 -34.85 -124.11
CA MET A 535 210.35 -33.96 -125.21
C MET A 535 211.62 -33.14 -124.91
N ARG A 536 211.75 -32.61 -123.68
CA ARG A 536 212.99 -31.93 -123.22
C ARG A 536 214.19 -32.88 -123.21
N THR A 537 213.98 -34.13 -122.80
CA THR A 537 215.03 -35.16 -122.76
C THR A 537 215.49 -35.52 -124.18
N ALA A 538 214.54 -35.74 -125.10
CA ALA A 538 214.84 -36.01 -126.52
C ALA A 538 215.60 -34.84 -127.19
N SER A 539 215.17 -33.60 -126.95
CA SER A 539 215.86 -32.40 -127.47
C SER A 539 217.31 -32.29 -126.98
N THR A 540 217.56 -32.67 -125.72
CA THR A 540 218.91 -32.68 -125.12
C THR A 540 219.80 -33.78 -125.73
N VAL A 541 219.22 -34.95 -126.04
CA VAL A 541 219.94 -36.02 -126.76
C VAL A 541 220.25 -35.59 -128.20
N GLN A 542 219.29 -35.00 -128.92
CA GLN A 542 219.49 -34.51 -130.29
C GLN A 542 220.61 -33.47 -130.36
N HIS A 543 220.69 -32.56 -129.39
CA HIS A 543 221.77 -31.57 -129.34
C HIS A 543 223.16 -32.23 -129.18
N ARG A 544 223.27 -33.28 -128.34
CA ARG A 544 224.52 -34.06 -128.20
C ARG A 544 224.89 -34.82 -129.48
N VAL A 545 223.92 -35.36 -130.22
CA VAL A 545 224.15 -36.00 -131.53
C VAL A 545 224.70 -34.99 -132.53
N ASN A 546 224.06 -33.82 -132.66
CA ASN A 546 224.49 -32.77 -133.59
C ASN A 546 225.94 -32.28 -133.31
N ILE A 547 226.37 -32.21 -132.05
CA ILE A 547 227.75 -31.85 -131.69
C ILE A 547 228.73 -32.91 -132.20
N LEU A 548 228.47 -34.19 -131.91
CA LEU A 548 229.33 -35.30 -132.34
C LEU A 548 229.44 -35.40 -133.86
N GLU A 549 228.36 -35.10 -134.61
CA GLU A 549 228.41 -35.02 -136.08
C GLU A 549 229.32 -33.91 -136.62
N VAL A 550 229.44 -32.78 -135.91
CA VAL A 550 230.30 -31.67 -136.30
C VAL A 550 231.76 -32.01 -136.01
N GLU A 551 232.07 -32.61 -134.85
CA GLU A 551 233.42 -33.07 -134.52
C GLU A 551 233.90 -34.13 -135.51
N ASN A 552 233.05 -35.09 -135.86
CA ASN A 552 233.39 -36.17 -136.80
C ASN A 552 233.60 -35.62 -138.24
N ARG A 553 232.84 -34.59 -138.65
CA ARG A 553 233.10 -33.82 -139.89
C ARG A 553 234.44 -33.08 -139.85
N GLN A 554 234.80 -32.44 -138.73
CA GLN A 554 236.10 -31.76 -138.60
C GLN A 554 237.28 -32.75 -138.58
N LEU A 555 237.11 -33.95 -138.04
CA LEU A 555 238.11 -35.03 -138.12
C LEU A 555 238.28 -35.51 -139.56
N HIS A 556 237.19 -35.72 -140.30
CA HIS A 556 237.23 -35.99 -141.74
C HIS A 556 237.92 -34.89 -142.54
N GLU A 557 237.66 -33.61 -142.25
CA GLU A 557 238.37 -32.49 -142.91
C GLU A 557 239.87 -32.49 -142.63
N ARG A 558 240.31 -32.80 -141.39
CA ARG A 558 241.74 -32.88 -141.06
C ARG A 558 242.42 -34.01 -141.83
N ILE A 559 241.76 -35.17 -141.94
CA ILE A 559 242.22 -36.30 -142.75
C ILE A 559 242.32 -35.91 -144.24
N MET A 560 241.30 -35.22 -144.77
CA MET A 560 241.28 -34.78 -146.17
C MET A 560 242.30 -33.68 -146.48
N LYS A 561 242.57 -32.76 -145.56
CA LYS A 561 243.59 -31.72 -145.74
C LYS A 561 244.99 -32.33 -145.77
N LEU A 562 245.29 -33.28 -144.87
CA LEU A 562 246.56 -34.02 -144.88
C LEU A 562 246.74 -34.86 -146.15
N SER A 563 245.71 -35.59 -146.60
CA SER A 563 245.80 -36.36 -147.86
C SER A 563 245.86 -35.47 -149.10
N SER A 564 245.27 -34.27 -149.08
CA SER A 564 245.42 -33.30 -150.17
C SER A 564 246.84 -32.76 -150.30
N GLN A 565 247.56 -32.56 -149.18
CA GLN A 565 248.97 -32.14 -149.22
C GLN A 565 249.85 -33.23 -149.84
N VAL A 566 249.63 -34.50 -149.48
CA VAL A 566 250.27 -35.66 -150.14
C VAL A 566 249.99 -35.65 -151.64
N GLY A 567 248.71 -35.56 -152.04
CA GLY A 567 248.32 -35.62 -153.45
C GLY A 567 248.64 -34.39 -154.31
N SER A 568 249.00 -33.25 -153.70
CA SER A 568 249.30 -32.00 -154.41
C SER A 568 250.69 -31.99 -155.06
N LEU A 569 251.67 -32.66 -154.45
CA LEU A 569 253.03 -32.82 -154.98
C LEU A 569 253.09 -33.86 -156.12
N GLU A 570 252.11 -34.76 -156.23
CA GLU A 570 252.13 -35.88 -157.18
C GLU A 570 251.60 -35.54 -158.58
N ARG A 571 250.70 -34.55 -158.71
CA ARG A 571 249.82 -34.45 -159.90
C ARG A 571 249.99 -33.20 -160.78
N ALA A 572 250.88 -32.27 -160.41
CA ALA A 572 251.29 -31.17 -161.30
C ALA A 572 252.15 -31.64 -162.50
N LEU A 573 252.28 -32.96 -162.72
CA LEU A 573 253.17 -33.56 -163.70
C LEU A 573 252.63 -33.51 -165.14
N ARG A 574 251.34 -33.82 -165.39
CA ARG A 574 250.81 -34.06 -166.77
C ARG A 574 249.31 -33.81 -166.92
N ASN A 575 248.96 -32.99 -167.92
CA ASN A 575 248.08 -33.30 -169.07
C ASN A 575 247.70 -31.97 -169.76
N VAL A 576 248.37 -31.60 -170.86
CA VAL A 576 248.07 -31.95 -172.27
C VAL A 576 246.98 -31.01 -172.83
N GLU A 577 247.33 -29.93 -173.55
CA GLU A 577 247.87 -29.84 -174.93
C GLU A 577 246.82 -30.00 -176.04
N THR A 578 246.49 -28.89 -176.73
CA THR A 578 245.93 -28.68 -178.09
C THR A 578 245.23 -27.30 -178.11
N PHE A 579 245.38 -26.37 -179.08
CA PHE A 579 246.23 -26.22 -180.28
C PHE A 579 246.74 -24.74 -180.37
N TYR A 580 247.70 -24.43 -181.26
CA TYR A 580 248.49 -23.18 -181.27
C TYR A 580 247.97 -22.01 -182.16
N SER A 581 247.99 -20.78 -181.62
CA SER A 581 248.44 -19.48 -182.23
C SER A 581 248.20 -18.36 -181.19
N LEU A 582 249.19 -17.67 -180.60
CA LEU A 582 250.04 -16.58 -181.14
C LEU A 582 249.18 -15.43 -181.73
N GLU A 583 249.33 -14.15 -181.35
CA GLU A 583 250.57 -13.42 -181.03
C GLU A 583 250.43 -12.15 -180.12
N ASN A 584 251.26 -12.03 -179.05
CA ASN A 584 252.06 -10.87 -178.51
C ASN A 584 251.50 -9.39 -178.45
N ILE A 585 251.92 -8.44 -177.56
CA ILE A 585 252.89 -8.39 -176.43
C ILE A 585 252.67 -7.14 -175.49
N LYS A 586 252.86 -7.31 -174.16
CA LYS A 586 253.28 -6.35 -173.08
C LYS A 586 252.51 -5.04 -172.71
N LYS A 587 252.50 -4.78 -171.38
CA LYS A 587 252.44 -3.47 -170.61
C LYS A 587 251.08 -2.74 -170.51
N ILE A 588 250.73 -1.89 -169.51
CA ILE A 588 251.17 -1.61 -168.10
C ILE A 588 250.07 -0.76 -167.39
N PHE A 589 249.70 -1.05 -166.11
CA PHE A 589 248.95 -0.18 -165.13
C PHE A 589 247.56 0.40 -165.55
N PRO A 590 246.75 1.10 -164.69
CA PRO A 590 246.51 0.99 -163.24
C PRO A 590 244.98 1.00 -162.82
N SER A 591 244.72 1.08 -161.50
CA SER A 591 243.64 1.87 -160.82
C SER A 591 242.15 1.43 -160.70
N ASP A 592 241.72 1.37 -159.42
CA ASP A 592 240.56 2.03 -158.76
C ASP A 592 239.06 1.61 -158.92
N GLY A 593 238.31 1.70 -157.80
CA GLY A 593 236.84 1.65 -157.66
C GLY A 593 236.29 0.41 -156.90
N LEU A 594 236.10 0.39 -155.56
CA LEU A 594 235.10 1.05 -154.67
C LEU A 594 233.64 0.55 -154.86
N SER A 595 232.84 0.19 -153.83
CA SER A 595 233.03 -0.02 -152.36
C SER A 595 231.78 -0.82 -151.79
N ASP A 596 231.35 -0.92 -150.50
CA ASP A 596 231.67 -0.27 -149.21
C ASP A 596 231.14 -0.99 -147.92
N VAL A 597 231.53 -0.47 -146.74
CA VAL A 597 230.82 -0.21 -145.42
C VAL A 597 229.39 -0.77 -145.18
N CYS A 598 228.92 -1.20 -143.98
CA CYS A 598 229.44 -1.43 -142.61
C CYS A 598 228.45 -2.32 -141.78
N THR A 599 228.82 -3.23 -140.85
CA THR A 599 229.26 -3.16 -139.42
C THR A 599 228.22 -2.81 -138.32
N VAL A 600 228.51 -3.29 -137.08
CA VAL A 600 227.95 -2.96 -135.74
C VAL A 600 226.76 -3.79 -135.19
N THR A 601 226.78 -3.94 -133.86
CA THR A 601 225.94 -4.71 -132.90
C THR A 601 224.92 -3.76 -132.22
N PRO A 602 224.41 -3.93 -130.96
CA PRO A 602 224.15 -5.08 -130.07
C PRO A 602 222.68 -5.06 -129.54
N VAL A 603 222.43 -5.54 -128.30
CA VAL A 603 221.35 -5.11 -127.36
C VAL A 603 219.90 -5.55 -127.71
N HIS A 604 218.98 -5.85 -126.77
CA HIS A 604 218.95 -6.38 -125.38
C HIS A 604 217.45 -6.34 -124.96
N THR A 605 216.99 -7.12 -123.96
CA THR A 605 215.73 -6.83 -123.18
C THR A 605 214.39 -6.83 -123.99
N SER A 606 213.14 -6.85 -123.47
CA SER A 606 212.52 -7.03 -122.13
C SER A 606 210.99 -7.30 -122.32
N VAL A 607 210.32 -8.24 -121.59
CA VAL A 607 209.56 -8.06 -120.30
C VAL A 607 208.08 -7.60 -120.43
N LEU A 608 207.15 -8.28 -119.73
CA LEU A 608 205.72 -7.92 -119.41
C LEU A 608 204.71 -7.92 -120.61
N SER A 609 203.36 -8.01 -120.45
CA SER A 609 202.51 -8.23 -119.25
C SER A 609 201.06 -8.72 -119.52
N LEU A 610 200.43 -9.18 -118.43
CA LEU A 610 199.05 -8.97 -117.94
C LEU A 610 198.04 -8.14 -118.79
N THR A 611 196.77 -8.59 -118.81
CA THR A 611 195.53 -7.90 -118.35
C THR A 611 194.31 -8.85 -118.58
N SER A 612 193.19 -8.89 -117.85
CA SER A 612 192.33 -7.92 -117.11
C SER A 612 191.23 -7.26 -117.95
N GLY A 613 190.03 -7.13 -117.39
CA GLY A 613 188.83 -6.52 -117.99
C GLY A 613 187.72 -7.53 -118.37
N SER A 614 186.43 -7.16 -118.41
CA SER A 614 185.77 -5.89 -118.02
C SER A 614 184.23 -6.01 -118.05
N CYS A 615 183.52 -5.25 -117.18
CA CYS A 615 182.34 -4.37 -117.43
C CYS A 615 181.10 -4.87 -118.24
N ASP A 616 179.88 -4.28 -118.21
CA ASP A 616 179.11 -3.35 -117.32
C ASP A 616 177.68 -3.20 -117.96
N HIS A 617 176.62 -2.60 -117.40
CA HIS A 617 176.09 -2.35 -116.03
C HIS A 617 174.66 -1.73 -116.18
N MET A 618 174.05 -1.13 -115.14
CA MET A 618 172.70 -0.48 -115.08
C MET A 618 171.49 -1.44 -115.15
N GLY A 619 170.32 -1.16 -114.53
CA GLY A 619 169.87 -0.03 -113.68
C GLY A 619 168.36 0.26 -113.89
N ILE A 620 167.56 0.89 -113.00
CA ILE A 620 167.85 1.56 -111.72
C ILE A 620 166.52 1.94 -110.96
N LEU A 621 166.51 1.97 -109.60
CA LEU A 621 165.58 2.71 -108.66
C LEU A 621 164.05 2.36 -108.56
N ASP A 622 163.26 2.64 -107.49
CA ASP A 622 163.48 2.85 -106.01
C ASP A 622 162.15 3.02 -105.16
N ALA A 623 162.25 2.95 -103.81
CA ALA A 623 161.51 3.68 -102.73
C ALA A 623 159.95 3.65 -102.53
N ILE A 624 159.32 3.98 -101.36
CA ILE A 624 159.53 3.66 -99.90
C ILE A 624 158.34 4.20 -99.00
N CYS A 625 158.10 3.60 -97.80
CA CYS A 625 157.41 4.14 -96.56
C CYS A 625 155.86 4.24 -96.29
N ARG A 626 155.42 3.49 -95.25
CA ARG A 626 154.76 3.87 -93.94
C ARG A 626 153.53 4.83 -93.79
N SER A 627 152.37 4.25 -93.44
CA SER A 627 151.42 4.53 -92.30
C SER A 627 150.94 5.95 -91.85
N LYS A 628 149.60 6.19 -91.80
CA LYS A 628 148.80 6.81 -90.66
C LYS A 628 147.29 7.09 -90.99
N SER A 629 146.47 7.37 -89.94
CA SER A 629 145.22 8.18 -89.92
C SER A 629 143.91 7.62 -90.58
N MET A 630 142.66 8.06 -90.26
CA MET A 630 142.06 8.82 -89.13
C MET A 630 140.49 8.77 -89.14
N LEU A 631 139.84 9.07 -88.00
CA LEU A 631 138.40 9.47 -87.83
C LEU A 631 137.30 8.43 -88.23
N MET A 632 136.02 8.53 -87.80
CA MET A 632 135.26 9.58 -87.11
C MET A 632 134.24 9.02 -86.06
N ASN A 633 134.06 9.78 -84.96
CA ASN A 633 132.97 9.95 -83.97
C ASN A 633 131.78 8.95 -83.82
N GLY A 634 131.18 8.81 -82.62
CA GLY A 634 131.35 9.68 -81.45
C GLY A 634 130.75 9.25 -80.10
N THR A 635 131.04 10.10 -79.12
CA THR A 635 130.69 10.11 -77.68
C THR A 635 129.21 10.47 -77.43
N GLY A 636 128.66 10.35 -76.21
CA GLY A 636 129.31 10.08 -74.92
C GLY A 636 128.31 9.81 -73.77
N ALA A 637 128.69 10.10 -72.53
CA ALA A 637 127.97 9.64 -71.34
C ALA A 637 127.94 10.64 -70.15
N SER A 638 127.02 10.36 -69.23
CA SER A 638 127.04 10.55 -67.76
C SER A 638 126.78 11.93 -67.10
N VAL A 639 126.44 11.83 -65.79
CA VAL A 639 126.45 12.82 -64.67
C VAL A 639 125.13 13.50 -64.23
N SER A 640 124.56 12.94 -63.13
CA SER A 640 124.06 13.57 -61.87
C SER A 640 123.10 14.79 -61.83
N THR A 641 121.98 14.66 -61.08
CA THR A 641 121.71 15.40 -59.79
C THR A 641 120.47 14.90 -59.02
N GLN A 642 120.35 15.26 -57.73
CA GLN A 642 119.23 15.05 -56.76
C GLN A 642 118.70 16.44 -56.25
N PRO A 643 117.61 16.60 -55.45
CA PRO A 643 116.67 15.62 -54.86
C PRO A 643 115.27 15.64 -55.54
N PRO A 644 114.12 16.25 -55.09
CA PRO A 644 113.77 17.07 -53.90
C PRO A 644 113.04 16.27 -52.76
N SER A 645 112.32 16.93 -51.83
CA SER A 645 111.61 16.30 -50.68
C SER A 645 110.42 17.10 -50.09
N GLU A 646 109.45 16.37 -49.50
CA GLU A 646 108.68 16.64 -48.26
C GLU A 646 107.52 17.67 -48.03
N GLN A 647 106.50 17.16 -47.30
CA GLN A 647 105.68 17.74 -46.19
C GLN A 647 104.64 18.89 -46.42
N GLY A 648 103.56 18.87 -45.61
CA GLY A 648 102.88 20.12 -45.19
C GLY A 648 101.41 20.06 -44.72
N TYR A 649 101.17 19.98 -43.42
CA TYR A 649 99.88 19.87 -42.69
C TYR A 649 98.77 20.95 -42.89
N LEU A 650 97.53 20.50 -42.60
CA LEU A 650 96.40 21.17 -41.92
C LEU A 650 96.56 22.62 -41.41
N ASN A 651 95.47 23.41 -41.52
CA ASN A 651 94.97 24.19 -40.37
C ASN A 651 93.50 24.66 -40.47
N LEU A 652 92.95 25.10 -39.32
CA LEU A 652 91.57 25.60 -39.11
C LEU A 652 91.53 27.13 -38.99
N ALA A 653 90.40 27.77 -39.35
CA ALA A 653 90.03 29.10 -38.87
C ALA A 653 88.52 29.39 -38.98
N SER A 654 87.91 29.85 -37.89
CA SER A 654 86.63 30.59 -37.88
C SER A 654 86.91 32.08 -37.73
N PRO A 655 85.95 32.97 -38.07
CA PRO A 655 85.73 34.10 -37.18
C PRO A 655 84.26 34.58 -37.01
N LEU A 656 83.91 34.74 -35.73
CA LEU A 656 83.31 35.96 -35.13
C LEU A 656 81.83 36.34 -35.42
N VAL A 657 81.17 36.87 -34.37
CA VAL A 657 79.73 37.17 -34.28
C VAL A 657 79.47 38.68 -34.09
N PRO A 658 78.32 39.19 -34.60
CA PRO A 658 77.49 40.32 -34.09
C PRO A 658 76.04 39.84 -33.73
N PRO A 659 75.13 40.59 -33.02
CA PRO A 659 75.07 42.06 -32.85
C PRO A 659 74.66 42.58 -31.42
N ALA A 660 73.35 42.82 -31.17
CA ALA A 660 72.67 43.54 -30.08
C ALA A 660 71.13 43.26 -30.19
N ALA A 661 70.22 43.52 -29.24
CA ALA A 661 70.22 44.22 -27.95
C ALA A 661 69.24 43.49 -26.97
N ALA A 662 69.55 43.27 -25.67
CA ALA A 662 69.22 44.10 -24.49
C ALA A 662 67.68 44.35 -24.26
N LYS A 663 67.12 44.34 -23.04
CA LYS A 663 67.68 44.50 -21.67
C LYS A 663 66.69 44.01 -20.56
N ASP A 664 67.20 43.74 -19.35
CA ASP A 664 66.72 44.01 -17.96
C ASP A 664 65.20 44.10 -17.58
N ALA A 665 64.72 43.81 -16.36
CA ALA A 665 65.25 43.13 -15.15
C ALA A 665 64.14 43.00 -14.04
N ALA A 666 64.50 42.34 -12.92
CA ALA A 666 64.01 42.52 -11.54
C ALA A 666 62.59 42.03 -11.07
N GLU A 667 62.64 41.12 -10.08
CA GLU A 667 61.96 41.12 -8.76
C GLU A 667 60.50 41.58 -8.56
N SER A 668 59.70 40.76 -7.88
CA SER A 668 58.98 41.14 -6.64
C SER A 668 58.28 39.93 -5.97
N SER A 669 57.84 40.08 -4.73
CA SER A 669 57.16 39.05 -3.92
C SER A 669 55.95 39.62 -3.17
N THR A 670 54.94 38.78 -2.88
CA THR A 670 53.86 38.87 -1.84
C THR A 670 52.73 37.88 -2.20
N HIS A 671 51.69 37.62 -1.38
CA HIS A 671 51.58 37.18 0.02
C HIS A 671 50.08 36.86 0.30
N SER A 672 49.77 35.97 1.26
CA SER A 672 48.44 35.73 1.89
C SER A 672 47.26 35.16 1.07
N ASP A 673 46.67 34.08 1.60
CA ASP A 673 45.33 34.02 2.23
C ASP A 673 44.31 35.14 1.88
N GLN A 674 43.01 34.88 1.72
CA GLN A 674 42.13 34.35 2.78
C GLN A 674 40.71 34.02 2.24
N VAL A 675 39.92 33.28 3.06
CA VAL A 675 38.49 32.91 2.92
C VAL A 675 38.21 31.70 2.03
#